data_AF-A0A964AE48-F1
#
_entry.id   AF-A0A964AE48-F1
#
_cell.length_a   1.000
_cell.length_b   1.000
_cell.length_c   1.000
_cell.angle_alpha   90.00
_cell.angle_beta   90.00
_cell.angle_gamma   90.00
#
_symmetry.space_group_name_H-M   'P 1'
#
loop_
_entity.id
_entity.type
_entity.pdbx_description
1 polymer ?
#
loop_
_entity_poly.entity_id
_entity_poly.type
_entity_poly.pdbx_seq_one_letter_code
_entity_poly.pdbx_strand_id
1 'polypeptide(L)'
;MRLTPLLLALLLTVSNALAACGGSGDVEAPDADAADALPDAAPDVDTADDADTADAADAAPEVVAPRGTDESRARAFKLFYRERLDRALIAYNRFGLFGDVGFGLAVDRAHVAREGQSYDIVVGPNDNNLMGTPLRAVWHAWRHFHSRTAELTLIRMLRGLEFYEQVTGHPGLTSRMALTGWTLDIDGVAKTATRTRDGAAVTSPLATDAALEAEILATFFDGVKMKYRMNPRDTYLTFLPGWDPAEYAITQSIPNLPDFIRISDCCATLRRTPEGYPWADSWWSNHNSRDNFPDIALGVLAAMEAEASPETPEAIRGSATRVAEAGVRIADLIEANGGNIMTVDEYHDYDTLTVSGEIRPHGLPENEDLGSMASCPMALLSRALSTQGLEAAPVDVFLPGTQELLIAHDYPGLIECPFEEPRRCASIDDAICGLSWATIDELKVLDQPIFELAVELEAGTPGSAETLLGSFQNDFDDVAEAMVSLEAVLRVKGEAALADDARDSVGHLTDLMRRFADILYGERKPEKRASQRYEAAIFDAMAGREVVASDLGEFEPEDARMARAEGLLQIPEAQPVKLYTDEELLQLITDGLANLQDKSGPGRSEAIRKRYAETYPDGKPPIRRAGDAYEARQGQGPWFPAERPRHKVVGGFDLMQAVILCTTAPELLDCSWAAIGCAPPDLDQSGTVDAADLALFETAFTGYGDGATCDEANGHCGGVDLDASGTLDASDRAFMTAAQGCVR
;
A
#
# COMPACT_ATOMS: atom_id res chain seq x y z
N MET A 1 -2.65 -11.44 -40.10
CA MET A 1 -2.27 -12.86 -40.31
C MET A 1 -3.16 -13.74 -39.44
N ARG A 2 -3.56 -14.95 -39.86
CA ARG A 2 -4.28 -15.87 -38.96
C ARG A 2 -3.27 -16.50 -38.01
N LEU A 3 -3.25 -16.08 -36.74
CA LEU A 3 -2.52 -16.79 -35.68
C LEU A 3 -2.90 -18.28 -35.77
N THR A 4 -1.91 -19.14 -35.93
CA THR A 4 -2.16 -20.59 -35.99
C THR A 4 -2.53 -21.08 -34.59
N PRO A 5 -3.42 -22.08 -34.46
CA PRO A 5 -3.81 -22.65 -33.16
C PRO A 5 -2.61 -23.13 -32.32
N LEU A 6 -1.49 -23.43 -32.98
CA LEU A 6 -0.23 -23.83 -32.36
C LEU A 6 0.49 -22.65 -31.68
N LEU A 7 0.45 -21.46 -32.29
CA LEU A 7 1.05 -20.24 -31.71
C LEU A 7 0.22 -19.77 -30.50
N LEU A 8 -1.11 -19.83 -30.61
CA LEU A 8 -2.02 -19.54 -29.49
C LEU A 8 -1.84 -20.54 -28.33
N ALA A 9 -1.65 -21.83 -28.63
CA ALA A 9 -1.34 -22.84 -27.63
C ALA A 9 0.04 -22.62 -26.98
N LEU A 10 1.04 -22.20 -27.77
CA LEU A 10 2.38 -21.87 -27.27
C LEU A 10 2.33 -20.64 -26.34
N LEU A 11 1.60 -19.59 -26.73
CA LEU A 11 1.39 -18.37 -25.96
C LEU A 11 0.59 -18.61 -24.67
N LEU A 12 -0.37 -19.55 -24.69
CA LEU A 12 -1.06 -20.03 -23.48
C LEU A 12 -0.14 -20.81 -22.53
N THR A 13 0.91 -21.47 -23.02
CA THR A 13 1.95 -22.06 -22.15
C THR A 13 2.96 -21.02 -21.65
N VAL A 14 3.29 -20.00 -22.44
CA VAL A 14 4.21 -18.91 -22.04
C VAL A 14 3.58 -17.99 -21.00
N SER A 15 2.29 -17.69 -21.14
CA SER A 15 1.52 -16.86 -20.19
C SER A 15 1.36 -17.48 -18.80
N ASN A 16 1.38 -18.81 -18.68
CA ASN A 16 1.43 -19.48 -17.37
C ASN A 16 2.82 -19.42 -16.72
N ALA A 17 3.85 -19.04 -17.46
CA ALA A 17 5.21 -18.99 -16.95
C ALA A 17 5.60 -17.57 -16.46
N LEU A 18 5.05 -16.49 -17.05
CA LEU A 18 5.47 -15.10 -16.78
C LEU A 18 5.10 -14.57 -15.39
N ALA A 19 4.52 -15.41 -14.54
CA ALA A 19 4.09 -15.06 -13.20
C ALA A 19 5.18 -15.39 -12.17
N ALA A 20 6.09 -14.45 -11.94
CA ALA A 20 6.77 -14.35 -10.65
C ALA A 20 5.82 -13.61 -9.68
N CYS A 21 5.71 -14.13 -8.46
CA CYS A 21 5.24 -13.45 -7.26
C CYS A 21 4.04 -12.46 -7.34
N GLY A 22 2.85 -12.90 -7.73
CA GLY A 22 1.62 -12.08 -7.61
C GLY A 22 0.42 -12.86 -7.12
N GLY A 23 0.22 -12.93 -5.81
CA GLY A 23 -0.83 -13.71 -5.15
C GLY A 23 -1.78 -12.89 -4.29
N SER A 24 -2.22 -11.70 -4.71
CA SER A 24 -3.36 -11.05 -4.08
C SER A 24 -4.65 -11.68 -4.61
N GLY A 25 -5.35 -12.40 -3.74
CA GLY A 25 -6.67 -12.94 -4.02
C GLY A 25 -7.70 -11.82 -4.16
N ASP A 26 -7.96 -11.38 -5.40
CA ASP A 26 -9.22 -10.74 -5.77
C ASP A 26 -10.34 -11.79 -5.61
N VAL A 27 -10.88 -11.92 -4.40
CA VAL A 27 -12.20 -12.52 -4.24
C VAL A 27 -13.20 -11.39 -4.45
N GLU A 28 -13.75 -11.31 -5.66
CA GLU A 28 -14.92 -10.49 -5.99
C GLU A 28 -15.98 -10.66 -4.90
N ALA A 29 -16.28 -9.58 -4.17
CA ALA A 29 -17.49 -9.52 -3.37
C ALA A 29 -18.68 -9.45 -4.33
N PRO A 30 -19.75 -10.24 -4.13
CA PRO A 30 -20.88 -10.28 -5.06
C PRO A 30 -21.62 -8.94 -5.11
N ASP A 31 -21.86 -8.48 -6.34
CA ASP A 31 -22.57 -7.27 -6.72
C ASP A 31 -23.94 -7.11 -6.03
N ALA A 32 -24.25 -5.87 -5.66
CA ALA A 32 -25.59 -5.43 -5.32
C ALA A 32 -26.16 -4.61 -6.48
N ASP A 33 -27.18 -5.17 -7.14
CA ASP A 33 -27.88 -4.66 -8.32
C ASP A 33 -28.35 -3.20 -8.20
N ALA A 34 -28.18 -2.44 -9.28
CA ALA A 34 -28.95 -1.22 -9.56
C ALA A 34 -29.57 -1.30 -10.97
N ALA A 35 -30.88 -1.05 -11.04
CA ALA A 35 -31.72 -1.23 -12.22
C ALA A 35 -31.95 0.07 -13.03
N ASP A 36 -31.98 -0.13 -14.35
CA ASP A 36 -32.81 0.50 -15.40
C ASP A 36 -32.60 1.96 -15.90
N ALA A 37 -31.98 2.03 -17.09
CA ALA A 37 -32.54 2.40 -18.42
C ALA A 37 -32.85 3.87 -18.85
N LEU A 38 -31.97 4.38 -19.75
CA LEU A 38 -32.16 5.04 -21.09
C LEU A 38 -33.03 6.33 -21.23
N PRO A 39 -32.94 7.16 -22.33
CA PRO A 39 -32.31 6.92 -23.65
C PRO A 39 -31.53 8.10 -24.34
N ASP A 40 -30.81 7.72 -25.41
CA ASP A 40 -30.37 8.44 -26.64
C ASP A 40 -30.70 9.93 -26.87
N ALA A 41 -29.69 10.70 -27.29
CA ALA A 41 -29.63 11.30 -28.64
C ALA A 41 -28.36 12.15 -28.86
N ALA A 42 -27.54 11.78 -29.84
CA ALA A 42 -26.64 12.70 -30.55
C ALA A 42 -27.45 13.51 -31.61
N PRO A 43 -26.95 14.64 -32.14
CA PRO A 43 -25.93 14.55 -33.19
C PRO A 43 -24.86 15.67 -33.22
N ASP A 44 -23.79 15.37 -33.96
CA ASP A 44 -22.88 16.21 -34.78
C ASP A 44 -23.28 17.69 -34.98
N VAL A 45 -22.32 18.64 -35.07
CA VAL A 45 -21.60 19.01 -36.33
C VAL A 45 -20.43 20.01 -36.09
N ASP A 46 -19.39 19.84 -36.91
CA ASP A 46 -18.55 20.83 -37.64
C ASP A 46 -17.44 21.68 -36.97
N THR A 47 -16.20 21.23 -37.24
CA THR A 47 -15.14 21.84 -38.08
C THR A 47 -14.96 23.37 -38.14
N ALA A 48 -13.72 23.81 -37.85
CA ALA A 48 -12.77 24.43 -38.80
C ALA A 48 -11.95 25.63 -38.27
N ASP A 49 -10.64 25.50 -38.48
CA ASP A 49 -9.66 26.48 -38.99
C ASP A 49 -9.12 27.65 -38.13
N ASP A 50 -7.79 27.54 -37.94
CA ASP A 50 -6.71 28.51 -38.26
C ASP A 50 -6.72 29.91 -37.63
N ALA A 51 -5.63 30.22 -36.92
CA ALA A 51 -4.66 31.20 -37.40
C ALA A 51 -3.39 31.29 -36.51
N ASP A 52 -2.25 31.21 -37.19
CA ASP A 52 -0.92 31.65 -36.79
C ASP A 52 -0.88 32.99 -36.04
N THR A 53 -0.02 33.10 -35.02
CA THR A 53 0.94 34.21 -34.92
C THR A 53 2.19 33.78 -34.15
N ALA A 54 3.33 34.05 -34.76
CA ALA A 54 4.67 33.76 -34.27
C ALA A 54 5.25 34.88 -33.39
N ASP A 55 6.23 34.47 -32.58
CA ASP A 55 7.36 35.21 -32.01
C ASP A 55 7.09 36.45 -31.14
N ALA A 56 7.19 36.23 -29.83
CA ALA A 56 7.82 37.15 -28.90
C ALA A 56 8.73 36.37 -27.95
N ALA A 57 10.03 36.38 -28.24
CA ALA A 57 11.07 36.00 -27.29
C ALA A 57 11.20 37.14 -26.27
N ASP A 58 10.58 36.99 -25.11
CA ASP A 58 10.80 37.84 -23.94
C ASP A 58 10.96 36.96 -22.70
N ALA A 59 12.01 37.26 -21.95
CA ALA A 59 12.47 36.71 -20.67
C ALA A 59 11.70 35.49 -20.13
N ALA A 60 12.41 34.38 -19.92
CA ALA A 60 11.89 33.25 -19.14
C ALA A 60 11.20 33.81 -17.89
N PRO A 61 9.86 33.68 -17.78
CA PRO A 61 9.15 34.22 -16.65
C PRO A 61 9.77 33.61 -15.41
N GLU A 62 10.03 34.44 -14.41
CA GLU A 62 10.22 33.95 -13.05
C GLU A 62 9.05 32.98 -12.82
N VAL A 63 9.34 31.69 -12.70
CA VAL A 63 8.32 30.65 -12.54
C VAL A 63 7.71 30.92 -11.17
N VAL A 64 6.69 31.76 -11.15
CA VAL A 64 5.79 31.90 -10.02
C VAL A 64 5.17 30.53 -9.90
N ALA A 65 5.49 29.82 -8.82
CA ALA A 65 4.88 28.53 -8.53
C ALA A 65 3.36 28.68 -8.77
N PRO A 66 2.75 27.83 -9.62
CA PRO A 66 1.33 27.95 -9.92
C PRO A 66 0.55 28.01 -8.60
N ARG A 67 -0.35 28.99 -8.50
CA ARG A 67 -1.23 29.12 -7.34
C ARG A 67 -2.48 28.33 -7.59
N GLY A 68 -3.02 27.69 -6.55
CA GLY A 68 -4.31 27.02 -6.62
C GLY A 68 -5.42 27.97 -7.06
N THR A 69 -6.31 27.45 -7.91
CA THR A 69 -7.56 28.08 -8.31
C THR A 69 -8.67 27.75 -7.31
N ASP A 70 -9.76 28.52 -7.29
CA ASP A 70 -10.94 28.19 -6.48
C ASP A 70 -11.50 26.79 -6.81
N GLU A 71 -11.36 26.34 -8.07
CA GLU A 71 -11.74 24.98 -8.48
C GLU A 71 -10.86 23.91 -7.80
N SER A 72 -9.54 24.09 -7.83
CA SER A 72 -8.60 23.17 -7.16
C SER A 72 -8.80 23.13 -5.64
N ARG A 73 -9.16 24.28 -5.03
CA ARG A 73 -9.48 24.38 -3.60
C ARG A 73 -10.79 23.70 -3.26
N ALA A 74 -11.84 23.92 -4.07
CA ALA A 74 -13.12 23.27 -3.91
C ALA A 74 -12.99 21.74 -4.02
N ARG A 75 -12.17 21.26 -4.96
CA ARG A 75 -11.88 19.84 -5.14
C ARG A 75 -11.16 19.24 -3.95
N ALA A 76 -10.09 19.90 -3.46
CA ALA A 76 -9.38 19.47 -2.27
C ALA A 76 -10.25 19.49 -1.02
N PHE A 77 -11.11 20.51 -0.87
CA PHE A 77 -12.06 20.60 0.23
C PHE A 77 -12.96 19.36 0.28
N LYS A 78 -13.56 18.96 -0.86
CA LYS A 78 -14.44 17.78 -0.92
C LYS A 78 -13.73 16.50 -0.50
N LEU A 79 -12.48 16.30 -0.94
CA LEU A 79 -11.71 15.11 -0.62
C LEU A 79 -11.23 15.08 0.83
N PHE A 80 -10.72 16.21 1.33
CA PHE A 80 -9.84 16.24 2.50
C PHE A 80 -10.17 17.29 3.55
N TYR A 81 -11.37 17.91 3.56
CA TYR A 81 -11.68 18.88 4.62
C TYR A 81 -11.34 18.31 6.01
N ARG A 82 -10.78 19.16 6.88
CA ARG A 82 -10.09 18.75 8.11
C ARG A 82 -10.84 17.70 8.93
N GLU A 83 -12.14 17.85 9.12
CA GLU A 83 -12.95 16.92 9.90
C GLU A 83 -13.11 15.55 9.21
N ARG A 84 -13.17 15.50 7.88
CA ARG A 84 -13.11 14.26 7.09
C ARG A 84 -11.76 13.58 7.20
N LEU A 85 -10.68 14.33 7.08
CA LEU A 85 -9.32 13.85 7.28
C LEU A 85 -9.15 13.21 8.66
N ASP A 86 -9.59 13.91 9.72
CA ASP A 86 -9.50 13.43 11.09
C ASP A 86 -10.33 12.13 11.30
N ARG A 87 -11.53 12.02 10.71
CA ARG A 87 -12.31 10.77 10.76
C ARG A 87 -11.63 9.60 10.05
N ALA A 88 -11.05 9.84 8.87
CA ALA A 88 -10.30 8.82 8.14
C ALA A 88 -9.07 8.36 8.95
N LEU A 89 -8.35 9.28 9.58
CA LEU A 89 -7.23 8.96 10.47
C LEU A 89 -7.68 8.19 11.71
N ILE A 90 -8.82 8.52 12.32
CA ILE A 90 -9.38 7.76 13.45
C ILE A 90 -9.68 6.32 13.00
N ALA A 91 -10.34 6.16 11.85
CA ALA A 91 -10.64 4.83 11.31
C ALA A 91 -9.37 4.02 11.03
N TYR A 92 -8.37 4.65 10.41
CA TYR A 92 -7.10 4.03 10.11
C TYR A 92 -6.34 3.62 11.39
N ASN A 93 -6.33 4.47 12.42
CA ASN A 93 -5.71 4.15 13.72
C ASN A 93 -6.41 3.00 14.47
N ARG A 94 -7.69 2.76 14.17
CA ARG A 94 -8.49 1.67 14.76
C ARG A 94 -8.35 0.36 13.98
N PHE A 95 -8.29 0.42 12.65
CA PHE A 95 -8.48 -0.75 11.80
C PHE A 95 -7.36 -1.02 10.80
N GLY A 96 -6.45 -0.07 10.58
CA GLY A 96 -5.28 -0.21 9.70
C GLY A 96 -3.93 -0.20 10.42
N LEU A 97 -3.85 0.32 11.65
CA LEU A 97 -2.63 0.34 12.46
C LEU A 97 -2.66 -0.67 13.62
N PHE A 98 -1.63 -1.53 13.66
CA PHE A 98 -1.52 -2.63 14.62
C PHE A 98 -0.18 -2.62 15.35
N GLY A 99 -0.16 -3.02 16.62
CA GLY A 99 1.03 -3.06 17.45
C GLY A 99 0.71 -2.75 18.90
N ASP A 100 0.75 -1.47 19.26
CA ASP A 100 0.45 -1.00 20.61
C ASP A 100 -0.28 0.36 20.57
N VAL A 101 -0.50 0.98 21.73
CA VAL A 101 -1.05 2.33 21.81
C VAL A 101 -0.04 3.35 21.28
N GLY A 102 1.20 3.30 21.77
CA GLY A 102 2.23 4.29 21.42
C GLY A 102 2.94 4.09 20.08
N PHE A 103 2.68 2.98 19.38
CA PHE A 103 3.22 2.70 18.05
C PHE A 103 2.26 1.82 17.24
N GLY A 104 2.30 1.91 15.92
CA GLY A 104 1.47 1.09 15.05
C GLY A 104 2.12 0.88 13.69
N LEU A 105 2.11 -0.35 13.22
CA LEU A 105 2.44 -0.74 11.86
C LEU A 105 1.18 -0.74 11.02
N ALA A 106 1.28 -0.19 9.82
CA ALA A 106 0.23 -0.38 8.83
C ALA A 106 0.18 -1.85 8.43
N VAL A 107 -1.02 -2.43 8.49
CA VAL A 107 -1.30 -3.77 7.97
C VAL A 107 -2.54 -3.65 7.12
N ASP A 108 -2.41 -4.03 5.85
CA ASP A 108 -3.45 -3.78 4.86
C ASP A 108 -4.70 -4.69 5.03
N ARG A 109 -4.63 -5.72 5.89
CA ARG A 109 -5.74 -6.66 6.10
C ARG A 109 -6.00 -6.98 7.57
N ALA A 110 -7.27 -6.90 7.97
CA ALA A 110 -7.73 -7.37 9.26
C ALA A 110 -9.13 -7.99 9.20
N HIS A 111 -9.45 -8.80 10.21
CA HIS A 111 -10.77 -9.37 10.39
C HIS A 111 -11.40 -8.73 11.63
N VAL A 112 -12.52 -8.04 11.46
CA VAL A 112 -13.18 -7.25 12.51
C VAL A 112 -14.54 -7.83 12.84
N ALA A 113 -14.78 -8.11 14.11
CA ALA A 113 -16.09 -8.46 14.64
C ALA A 113 -16.60 -7.36 15.57
N ARG A 114 -17.69 -6.69 15.20
CA ARG A 114 -18.37 -5.70 16.03
C ARG A 114 -19.50 -6.32 16.85
N GLU A 115 -19.57 -5.92 18.12
CA GLU A 115 -20.69 -6.12 19.03
C GLU A 115 -20.97 -4.84 19.84
N GLY A 116 -21.96 -4.05 19.40
CA GLY A 116 -22.25 -2.74 19.97
C GLY A 116 -21.09 -1.75 19.77
N GLN A 117 -20.44 -1.39 20.88
CA GLN A 117 -19.24 -0.53 20.90
C GLN A 117 -17.95 -1.33 21.16
N SER A 118 -18.02 -2.66 21.09
CA SER A 118 -16.87 -3.55 21.25
C SER A 118 -16.45 -4.15 19.92
N TYR A 119 -15.14 -4.19 19.68
CA TYR A 119 -14.53 -4.73 18.46
C TYR A 119 -13.52 -5.80 18.85
N ASP A 120 -13.67 -7.01 18.30
CA ASP A 120 -12.64 -8.06 18.32
C ASP A 120 -11.97 -8.11 16.96
N ILE A 121 -10.64 -7.97 16.95
CA ILE A 121 -9.86 -7.79 15.73
C ILE A 121 -8.77 -8.85 15.69
N VAL A 122 -8.79 -9.64 14.63
CA VAL A 122 -7.72 -10.59 14.29
C VAL A 122 -6.93 -9.96 13.15
N VAL A 123 -5.65 -9.72 13.38
CA VAL A 123 -4.78 -9.20 12.32
C VAL A 123 -4.64 -10.28 11.26
N GLY A 124 -4.97 -9.90 10.02
CA GLY A 124 -5.02 -10.83 8.90
C GLY A 124 -3.62 -11.20 8.44
N PRO A 125 -3.42 -12.42 7.89
CA PRO A 125 -2.23 -12.69 7.11
C PRO A 125 -2.25 -11.79 5.87
N ASN A 126 -1.23 -10.97 5.69
CA ASN A 126 -0.96 -10.32 4.41
C ASN A 126 0.52 -10.50 4.05
N ASP A 127 0.77 -10.81 2.79
CA ASP A 127 2.11 -11.11 2.29
C ASP A 127 2.95 -9.82 2.18
N ASN A 128 2.34 -8.69 1.79
CA ASN A 128 2.98 -7.37 1.73
C ASN A 128 2.17 -6.35 2.55
N ASN A 129 2.83 -5.61 3.43
CA ASN A 129 2.19 -4.56 4.21
C ASN A 129 2.75 -3.20 3.78
N LEU A 130 1.87 -2.34 3.24
CA LEU A 130 2.20 -0.97 2.85
C LEU A 130 2.42 -0.11 4.10
N MET A 131 3.65 0.03 4.55
CA MET A 131 4.03 0.77 5.75
C MET A 131 4.50 2.18 5.45
N GLY A 132 5.24 2.36 4.36
CA GLY A 132 5.84 3.64 4.03
C GLY A 132 4.94 4.55 3.22
N THR A 133 4.20 4.04 2.24
CA THR A 133 3.26 4.82 1.44
C THR A 133 2.21 5.53 2.32
N PRO A 134 1.52 4.85 3.26
CA PRO A 134 0.62 5.54 4.19
C PRO A 134 1.35 6.53 5.11
N LEU A 135 2.56 6.22 5.59
CA LEU A 135 3.33 7.15 6.43
C LEU A 135 3.67 8.43 5.66
N ARG A 136 4.04 8.29 4.39
CA ARG A 136 4.30 9.40 3.46
C ARG A 136 3.07 10.28 3.28
N ALA A 137 1.90 9.67 3.08
CA ALA A 137 0.64 10.40 2.94
C ALA A 137 0.27 11.16 4.23
N VAL A 138 0.36 10.51 5.41
CA VAL A 138 0.08 11.17 6.69
C VAL A 138 1.09 12.30 6.97
N TRP A 139 2.35 12.17 6.53
CA TRP A 139 3.34 13.24 6.65
C TRP A 139 2.93 14.47 5.86
N HIS A 140 2.52 14.31 4.60
CA HIS A 140 2.02 15.43 3.79
C HIS A 140 0.71 16.00 4.30
N ALA A 141 -0.21 15.15 4.79
CA ALA A 141 -1.40 15.62 5.49
C ALA A 141 -1.03 16.48 6.71
N TRP A 142 -0.09 16.05 7.56
CA TRP A 142 0.32 16.85 8.70
C TRP A 142 0.94 18.20 8.28
N ARG A 143 1.74 18.23 7.20
CA ARG A 143 2.36 19.46 6.68
C ARG A 143 1.34 20.51 6.21
N HIS A 144 0.17 20.09 5.74
CA HIS A 144 -0.87 21.01 5.26
C HIS A 144 -1.89 21.36 6.34
N PHE A 145 -2.32 20.37 7.12
CA PHE A 145 -3.45 20.51 8.04
C PHE A 145 -3.01 20.87 9.46
N HIS A 146 -1.76 20.55 9.84
CA HIS A 146 -1.23 20.68 11.19
C HIS A 146 -2.20 20.13 12.28
N SER A 147 -2.98 19.10 11.94
CA SER A 147 -3.95 18.54 12.86
C SER A 147 -3.25 17.68 13.92
N ARG A 148 -3.72 17.74 15.16
CA ARG A 148 -3.19 16.92 16.25
C ARG A 148 -3.42 15.43 15.99
N THR A 149 -4.51 15.08 15.31
CA THR A 149 -4.82 13.71 14.88
C THR A 149 -3.76 13.17 13.91
N ALA A 150 -3.36 13.97 12.91
CA ALA A 150 -2.29 13.62 11.99
C ALA A 150 -0.94 13.51 12.72
N GLU A 151 -0.63 14.43 13.64
CA GLU A 151 0.59 14.39 14.45
C GLU A 151 0.69 13.12 15.30
N LEU A 152 -0.37 12.75 16.02
CA LEU A 152 -0.41 11.54 16.82
C LEU A 152 -0.31 10.27 15.95
N THR A 153 -0.90 10.30 14.76
CA THR A 153 -0.79 9.20 13.78
C THR A 153 0.65 9.03 13.31
N LEU A 154 1.34 10.13 12.97
CA LEU A 154 2.77 10.12 12.61
C LEU A 154 3.64 9.55 13.71
N ILE A 155 3.42 9.96 14.96
CA ILE A 155 4.17 9.43 16.10
C ILE A 155 4.01 7.91 16.19
N ARG A 156 2.78 7.40 16.04
CA ARG A 156 2.51 5.96 16.08
C ARG A 156 3.19 5.22 14.91
N MET A 157 3.07 5.74 13.70
CA MET A 157 3.61 5.09 12.49
C MET A 157 5.14 5.10 12.43
N LEU A 158 5.79 6.22 12.79
CA LEU A 158 7.25 6.29 12.88
C LEU A 158 7.80 5.29 13.90
N ARG A 159 7.18 5.22 15.08
CA ARG A 159 7.55 4.21 16.09
C ARG A 159 7.22 2.78 15.65
N GLY A 160 6.23 2.61 14.80
CA GLY A 160 5.94 1.33 14.14
C GLY A 160 7.09 0.90 13.24
N LEU A 161 7.55 1.80 12.36
CA LEU A 161 8.66 1.51 11.45
C LEU A 161 9.98 1.28 12.22
N GLU A 162 10.17 1.95 13.37
CA GLU A 162 11.25 1.64 14.31
C GLU A 162 11.13 0.22 14.88
N PHE A 163 9.94 -0.18 15.35
CA PHE A 163 9.68 -1.55 15.81
C PHE A 163 9.95 -2.59 14.69
N TYR A 164 9.67 -2.24 13.44
CA TYR A 164 9.82 -3.14 12.30
C TYR A 164 11.23 -3.69 12.11
N GLU A 165 12.25 -2.84 12.31
CA GLU A 165 13.66 -3.27 12.28
C GLU A 165 14.06 -3.92 13.61
N GLN A 166 13.61 -3.35 14.74
CA GLN A 166 14.01 -3.82 16.07
C GLN A 166 13.47 -5.20 16.45
N VAL A 167 12.32 -5.62 15.90
CA VAL A 167 11.63 -6.86 16.29
C VAL A 167 12.53 -8.08 16.18
N THR A 168 13.44 -8.08 15.20
CA THR A 168 14.35 -9.18 14.90
C THR A 168 15.52 -9.22 15.88
N GLY A 169 15.90 -8.05 16.43
CA GLY A 169 17.10 -7.88 17.23
C GLY A 169 18.42 -7.85 16.43
N HIS A 170 18.36 -7.97 15.10
CA HIS A 170 19.49 -7.82 14.19
C HIS A 170 19.42 -6.45 13.51
N PRO A 171 20.40 -5.55 13.76
CA PRO A 171 20.39 -4.23 13.14
C PRO A 171 20.38 -4.31 11.61
N GLY A 172 19.48 -3.54 10.99
CA GLY A 172 19.28 -3.48 9.53
C GLY A 172 18.41 -4.61 8.95
N LEU A 173 17.99 -5.59 9.75
CA LEU A 173 17.14 -6.67 9.24
C LEU A 173 15.67 -6.27 9.27
N THR A 174 14.99 -6.42 8.13
CA THR A 174 13.55 -6.13 7.96
C THR A 174 12.77 -7.40 7.64
N SER A 175 11.45 -7.30 7.67
CA SER A 175 10.54 -8.39 7.34
C SER A 175 9.52 -7.94 6.30
N ARG A 176 8.53 -8.79 5.96
CA ARG A 176 7.28 -8.44 5.25
C ARG A 176 6.13 -8.13 6.23
N MET A 177 6.20 -8.68 7.43
CA MET A 177 5.19 -8.54 8.48
C MET A 177 5.84 -8.70 9.84
N ALA A 178 5.45 -7.87 10.80
CA ALA A 178 5.87 -7.98 12.19
C ALA A 178 4.67 -7.81 13.13
N LEU A 179 4.57 -8.67 14.13
CA LEU A 179 3.48 -8.71 15.10
C LEU A 179 4.05 -8.90 16.51
N THR A 180 3.48 -8.22 17.48
CA THR A 180 4.02 -8.18 18.86
C THR A 180 3.92 -9.51 19.61
N GLY A 181 3.05 -10.42 19.15
CA GLY A 181 2.84 -11.71 19.80
C GLY A 181 1.96 -11.66 21.04
N TRP A 182 1.26 -10.54 21.31
CA TRP A 182 0.32 -10.40 22.42
C TRP A 182 -1.07 -9.97 21.96
N THR A 183 -2.06 -10.15 22.82
CA THR A 183 -3.36 -9.49 22.71
C THR A 183 -3.29 -8.13 23.39
N LEU A 184 -3.78 -7.09 22.71
CA LEU A 184 -3.95 -5.75 23.26
C LEU A 184 -5.44 -5.47 23.45
N ASP A 185 -5.86 -5.28 24.69
CA ASP A 185 -7.21 -4.86 25.05
C ASP A 185 -7.20 -3.37 25.40
N ILE A 186 -7.88 -2.55 24.59
CA ILE A 186 -8.11 -1.13 24.80
C ILE A 186 -9.55 -0.92 25.31
N ASP A 187 -9.68 -0.27 26.47
CA ASP A 187 -10.95 0.28 26.93
C ASP A 187 -10.89 1.80 26.79
N GLY A 188 -11.45 2.29 25.69
CA GLY A 188 -11.49 3.71 25.37
C GLY A 188 -12.45 4.53 26.22
N VAL A 189 -13.35 3.90 26.97
CA VAL A 189 -14.20 4.58 27.96
C VAL A 189 -13.42 4.79 29.25
N ALA A 190 -12.70 3.76 29.70
CA ALA A 190 -11.85 3.84 30.89
C ALA A 190 -10.50 4.53 30.62
N LYS A 191 -10.14 4.76 29.35
CA LYS A 191 -8.82 5.26 28.91
C LYS A 191 -7.69 4.38 29.42
N THR A 192 -7.82 3.07 29.24
CA THR A 192 -6.82 2.09 29.66
C THR A 192 -6.48 1.11 28.55
N ALA A 193 -5.24 0.64 28.53
CA ALA A 193 -4.80 -0.45 27.68
C ALA A 193 -4.11 -1.55 28.49
N THR A 194 -4.37 -2.81 28.15
CA THR A 194 -3.74 -3.97 28.78
C THR A 194 -3.21 -4.92 27.72
N ARG A 195 -2.09 -5.59 28.03
CA ARG A 195 -1.37 -6.47 27.11
C ARG A 195 -1.27 -7.84 27.74
N THR A 196 -1.69 -8.87 27.02
CA THR A 196 -1.66 -10.25 27.52
C THR A 196 -1.08 -11.22 26.49
N ARG A 197 -0.28 -12.18 26.95
CA ARG A 197 0.24 -13.29 26.15
C ARG A 197 -0.02 -14.56 26.93
N ASP A 198 -0.73 -15.51 26.32
CA ASP A 198 -1.11 -16.78 26.96
C ASP A 198 -1.78 -16.59 28.33
N GLY A 199 -2.57 -15.51 28.49
CA GLY A 199 -3.26 -15.14 29.73
C GLY A 199 -2.39 -14.43 30.78
N ALA A 200 -1.09 -14.27 30.56
CA ALA A 200 -0.20 -13.52 31.44
C ALA A 200 -0.03 -12.07 30.95
N ALA A 201 0.11 -11.12 31.89
CA ALA A 201 0.39 -9.73 31.56
C ALA A 201 1.80 -9.57 30.96
N VAL A 202 1.92 -8.74 29.92
CA VAL A 202 3.20 -8.43 29.25
C VAL A 202 3.46 -6.93 29.29
N THR A 203 4.73 -6.55 29.39
CA THR A 203 5.16 -5.14 29.28
C THR A 203 5.79 -4.93 27.91
N SER A 204 5.38 -3.87 27.22
CA SER A 204 5.99 -3.48 25.95
C SER A 204 7.43 -3.03 26.18
N PRO A 205 8.41 -3.48 25.36
CA PRO A 205 9.78 -2.95 25.40
C PRO A 205 9.84 -1.46 25.09
N LEU A 206 8.89 -0.96 24.29
CA LEU A 206 8.76 0.45 23.98
C LEU A 206 7.98 1.17 25.09
N ALA A 207 8.68 1.98 25.87
CA ALA A 207 8.04 2.86 26.85
C ALA A 207 7.28 4.00 26.13
N THR A 208 5.99 4.13 26.44
CA THR A 208 5.18 5.28 26.00
C THR A 208 4.93 6.18 27.19
N ASP A 209 5.16 7.50 27.02
CA ASP A 209 4.83 8.49 28.04
C ASP A 209 3.33 8.41 28.36
N ALA A 210 2.98 8.47 29.65
CA ALA A 210 1.61 8.26 30.10
C ALA A 210 0.63 9.34 29.63
N ALA A 211 1.10 10.59 29.45
CA ALA A 211 0.26 11.66 28.94
C ALA A 211 -0.01 11.47 27.44
N LEU A 212 1.03 11.08 26.68
CA LEU A 212 0.89 10.72 25.27
C LEU A 212 -0.04 9.50 25.09
N GLU A 213 0.10 8.45 25.91
CA GLU A 213 -0.78 7.28 25.86
C GLU A 213 -2.24 7.67 26.11
N ALA A 214 -2.48 8.48 27.15
CA ALA A 214 -3.83 8.97 27.47
C ALA A 214 -4.43 9.81 26.35
N GLU A 215 -3.62 10.65 25.69
CA GLU A 215 -4.06 11.45 24.55
C GLU A 215 -4.40 10.59 23.33
N ILE A 216 -3.57 9.60 22.99
CA ILE A 216 -3.85 8.64 21.91
C ILE A 216 -5.16 7.89 22.17
N LEU A 217 -5.38 7.43 23.41
CA LEU A 217 -6.63 6.77 23.83
C LEU A 217 -7.84 7.72 23.77
N ALA A 218 -7.64 9.01 24.03
CA ALA A 218 -8.67 10.02 23.91
C ALA A 218 -9.02 10.33 22.45
N THR A 219 -8.01 10.48 21.59
CA THR A 219 -8.22 10.87 20.19
C THR A 219 -8.77 9.72 19.36
N PHE A 220 -8.16 8.54 19.42
CA PHE A 220 -8.51 7.46 18.49
C PHE A 220 -9.50 6.47 19.04
N PHE A 221 -9.52 6.22 20.35
CA PHE A 221 -10.26 5.09 20.92
C PHE A 221 -11.48 5.50 21.72
N ASP A 222 -11.85 6.78 21.75
CA ASP A 222 -12.98 7.23 22.56
C ASP A 222 -14.29 6.50 22.26
N GLY A 223 -15.01 6.19 23.34
CA GLY A 223 -16.31 5.53 23.30
C GLY A 223 -16.32 4.05 22.92
N VAL A 224 -15.18 3.45 22.53
CA VAL A 224 -15.12 2.07 22.04
C VAL A 224 -14.22 1.17 22.89
N LYS A 225 -14.46 -0.14 22.82
CA LYS A 225 -13.56 -1.18 23.36
C LYS A 225 -13.00 -1.99 22.21
N MET A 226 -11.70 -2.21 22.20
CA MET A 226 -11.02 -2.87 21.08
C MET A 226 -10.08 -3.95 21.60
N LYS A 227 -10.21 -5.15 21.08
CA LYS A 227 -9.33 -6.28 21.37
C LYS A 227 -8.57 -6.65 20.10
N TYR A 228 -7.27 -6.42 20.09
CA TYR A 228 -6.38 -6.77 18.99
C TYR A 228 -5.64 -8.07 19.30
N ARG A 229 -5.91 -9.11 18.52
CA ARG A 229 -5.25 -10.42 18.61
C ARG A 229 -4.04 -10.42 17.66
N MET A 230 -2.86 -10.12 18.19
CA MET A 230 -1.60 -10.01 17.41
C MET A 230 -0.64 -11.16 17.71
N ASN A 231 -1.11 -12.24 18.34
CA ASN A 231 -0.37 -13.49 18.37
C ASN A 231 -0.71 -14.28 17.10
N PRO A 232 0.25 -14.51 16.18
CA PRO A 232 -0.06 -15.22 14.94
C PRO A 232 -0.58 -16.64 15.20
N ARG A 233 -0.24 -17.27 16.34
CA ARG A 233 -0.85 -18.56 16.71
C ARG A 233 -2.37 -18.47 16.80
N ASP A 234 -2.93 -17.35 17.27
CA ASP A 234 -4.37 -17.15 17.29
C ASP A 234 -4.94 -17.06 15.88
N THR A 235 -4.27 -16.32 14.98
CA THR A 235 -4.68 -16.18 13.58
C THR A 235 -4.62 -17.53 12.85
N TYR A 236 -3.45 -18.17 12.80
CA TYR A 236 -3.22 -19.34 11.96
C TYR A 236 -3.73 -20.65 12.56
N LEU A 237 -3.80 -20.77 13.89
CA LEU A 237 -4.21 -22.02 14.54
C LEU A 237 -5.63 -21.96 15.09
N THR A 238 -6.15 -20.80 15.48
CA THR A 238 -7.50 -20.75 16.09
C THR A 238 -8.54 -20.18 15.14
N PHE A 239 -8.21 -19.10 14.43
CA PHE A 239 -9.14 -18.33 13.60
C PHE A 239 -9.28 -18.89 12.17
N LEU A 240 -8.18 -19.03 11.43
CA LEU A 240 -8.18 -19.47 10.04
C LEU A 240 -8.88 -20.82 9.80
N PRO A 241 -8.75 -21.86 10.65
CA PRO A 241 -9.46 -23.11 10.42
C PRO A 241 -10.99 -22.97 10.37
N GLY A 242 -11.55 -21.98 11.06
CA GLY A 242 -12.98 -21.68 11.02
C GLY A 242 -13.36 -20.61 10.00
N TRP A 243 -12.43 -19.73 9.63
CA TRP A 243 -12.66 -18.64 8.68
C TRP A 243 -12.53 -19.11 7.22
N ASP A 244 -11.40 -19.73 6.90
CA ASP A 244 -11.11 -20.31 5.59
C ASP A 244 -10.60 -21.76 5.76
N PRO A 245 -11.53 -22.72 5.90
CA PRO A 245 -11.17 -24.11 6.14
C PRO A 245 -10.35 -24.74 5.00
N ALA A 246 -10.59 -24.31 3.76
CA ALA A 246 -9.91 -24.86 2.60
C ALA A 246 -8.47 -24.36 2.54
N GLU A 247 -8.27 -23.05 2.68
CA GLU A 247 -6.93 -22.47 2.71
C GLU A 247 -6.13 -23.01 3.89
N TYR A 248 -6.69 -23.04 5.11
CA TYR A 248 -6.00 -23.64 6.26
C TYR A 248 -5.55 -25.07 5.96
N ALA A 249 -6.46 -25.91 5.44
CA ALA A 249 -6.16 -27.31 5.20
C ALA A 249 -5.05 -27.52 4.17
N ILE A 250 -5.04 -26.72 3.10
CA ILE A 250 -4.11 -26.87 1.98
C ILE A 250 -2.76 -26.20 2.29
N THR A 251 -2.76 -25.03 2.92
CA THR A 251 -1.57 -24.16 3.02
C THR A 251 -0.99 -24.06 4.43
N GLN A 252 -1.81 -24.05 5.49
CA GLN A 252 -1.39 -23.71 6.87
C GLN A 252 -1.28 -24.92 7.82
N SER A 253 -1.93 -26.03 7.48
CA SER A 253 -2.04 -27.19 8.37
C SER A 253 -0.78 -28.06 8.45
N ILE A 254 0.34 -27.62 7.88
CA ILE A 254 1.62 -28.33 8.00
C ILE A 254 2.16 -28.21 9.44
N PRO A 255 2.90 -29.22 9.95
CA PRO A 255 3.47 -29.14 11.30
C PRO A 255 4.35 -27.91 11.49
N ASN A 256 4.15 -27.14 12.56
CA ASN A 256 5.04 -26.03 12.90
C ASN A 256 6.36 -26.52 13.53
N LEU A 257 7.40 -25.69 13.45
CA LEU A 257 8.60 -25.84 14.28
C LEU A 257 8.38 -25.06 15.59
N PRO A 258 9.13 -25.34 16.67
CA PRO A 258 8.90 -24.70 17.97
C PRO A 258 8.82 -23.16 17.91
N ASP A 259 9.71 -22.57 17.12
CA ASP A 259 9.87 -21.12 16.99
C ASP A 259 9.40 -20.57 15.63
N PHE A 260 8.71 -21.39 14.83
CA PHE A 260 8.22 -20.97 13.52
C PHE A 260 6.78 -21.39 13.25
N ILE A 261 6.03 -20.51 12.60
CA ILE A 261 4.75 -20.84 11.98
C ILE A 261 4.99 -20.92 10.47
N ARG A 262 4.92 -22.14 9.93
CA ARG A 262 5.22 -22.39 8.52
C ARG A 262 3.99 -22.25 7.66
N ILE A 263 4.09 -21.47 6.59
CA ILE A 263 3.03 -21.28 5.61
C ILE A 263 3.49 -21.90 4.29
N SER A 264 2.82 -22.97 3.85
CA SER A 264 3.38 -23.86 2.82
C SER A 264 3.19 -23.40 1.38
N ASP A 265 2.38 -22.37 1.15
CA ASP A 265 2.03 -21.89 -0.18
C ASP A 265 2.20 -20.37 -0.34
N CYS A 266 2.90 -19.73 0.60
CA CYS A 266 3.16 -18.30 0.60
C CYS A 266 4.66 -18.07 0.82
N CYS A 267 5.15 -16.92 0.39
CA CYS A 267 6.50 -16.42 0.62
C CYS A 267 6.71 -15.98 2.08
N ALA A 268 6.11 -16.70 3.04
CA ALA A 268 6.11 -16.32 4.44
C ALA A 268 6.29 -17.52 5.37
N THR A 269 7.19 -17.37 6.33
CA THR A 269 7.16 -18.10 7.59
C THR A 269 7.32 -17.07 8.68
N LEU A 270 6.66 -17.29 9.81
CA LEU A 270 6.77 -16.37 10.94
C LEU A 270 7.75 -16.96 11.95
N ARG A 271 8.85 -16.27 12.14
CA ARG A 271 9.86 -16.57 13.16
C ARG A 271 9.51 -15.85 14.44
N ARG A 272 9.66 -16.55 15.57
CA ARG A 272 9.58 -15.97 16.90
C ARG A 272 10.95 -15.42 17.31
N THR A 273 10.98 -14.18 17.78
CA THR A 273 12.18 -13.59 18.40
C THR A 273 12.47 -14.30 19.72
N PRO A 274 13.67 -14.84 19.95
CA PRO A 274 13.99 -15.66 21.11
C PRO A 274 14.26 -14.80 22.35
N GLU A 275 14.31 -15.47 23.50
CA GLU A 275 14.70 -14.87 24.76
C GLU A 275 16.12 -14.26 24.67
N GLY A 276 16.32 -13.10 25.29
CA GLY A 276 17.60 -12.37 25.26
C GLY A 276 17.64 -11.18 24.30
N TYR A 277 16.68 -11.07 23.38
CA TYR A 277 16.51 -9.90 22.51
C TYR A 277 15.38 -8.99 23.03
N PRO A 278 15.38 -7.67 22.69
CA PRO A 278 14.43 -6.71 23.23
C PRO A 278 12.96 -7.08 23.04
N TRP A 279 12.63 -7.67 21.88
CA TRP A 279 11.27 -8.05 21.48
C TRP A 279 11.01 -9.56 21.59
N ALA A 280 11.56 -10.20 22.63
CA ALA A 280 11.35 -11.62 22.87
C ALA A 280 9.85 -12.01 22.80
N ASP A 281 9.60 -13.10 22.06
CA ASP A 281 8.31 -13.68 21.71
C ASP A 281 7.42 -12.87 20.76
N SER A 282 7.90 -11.75 20.23
CA SER A 282 7.29 -11.15 19.03
C SER A 282 7.57 -12.01 17.80
N TRP A 283 6.81 -11.79 16.74
CA TRP A 283 6.82 -12.58 15.52
C TRP A 283 7.10 -11.70 14.32
N TRP A 284 7.87 -12.20 13.36
CA TRP A 284 8.19 -11.49 12.14
C TRP A 284 8.36 -12.46 10.97
N SER A 285 8.08 -11.99 9.75
CA SER A 285 8.25 -12.80 8.54
C SER A 285 9.73 -12.92 8.20
N ASN A 286 10.25 -14.14 8.23
CA ASN A 286 11.63 -14.44 7.88
C ASN A 286 11.83 -14.72 6.38
N HIS A 287 10.82 -14.45 5.55
CA HIS A 287 10.95 -14.45 4.10
C HIS A 287 10.59 -13.04 3.62
N ASN A 288 11.45 -12.07 3.91
CA ASN A 288 11.29 -10.73 3.37
C ASN A 288 11.52 -10.72 1.85
N SER A 289 10.91 -9.78 1.13
CA SER A 289 11.16 -9.61 -0.30
C SER A 289 11.65 -8.24 -0.63
N ARG A 290 12.45 -8.18 -1.70
CA ARG A 290 12.85 -6.96 -2.39
C ARG A 290 11.65 -6.07 -2.72
N ASP A 291 10.48 -6.65 -3.02
CA ASP A 291 9.24 -5.94 -3.36
C ASP A 291 8.73 -5.04 -2.23
N ASN A 292 9.05 -5.38 -0.97
CA ASN A 292 8.65 -4.58 0.19
C ASN A 292 9.61 -3.41 0.48
N PHE A 293 10.81 -3.42 -0.11
CA PHE A 293 11.84 -2.42 0.18
C PHE A 293 11.51 -1.02 -0.37
N PRO A 294 10.97 -0.85 -1.60
CA PRO A 294 10.52 0.45 -2.12
C PRO A 294 9.53 1.16 -1.18
N ASP A 295 8.47 0.47 -0.74
CA ASP A 295 7.52 1.03 0.22
C ASP A 295 8.21 1.43 1.52
N ILE A 296 9.03 0.56 2.13
CA ILE A 296 9.79 0.91 3.35
C ILE A 296 10.63 2.18 3.13
N ALA A 297 11.26 2.32 1.98
CA ALA A 297 12.07 3.48 1.64
C ALA A 297 11.25 4.78 1.57
N LEU A 298 10.00 4.75 1.10
CA LEU A 298 9.09 5.92 1.19
C LEU A 298 8.81 6.33 2.64
N GLY A 299 8.69 5.37 3.54
CA GLY A 299 8.55 5.61 4.98
C GLY A 299 9.80 6.25 5.60
N VAL A 300 10.98 5.75 5.22
CA VAL A 300 12.28 6.32 5.61
C VAL A 300 12.44 7.73 5.07
N LEU A 301 12.04 7.98 3.82
CA LEU A 301 12.04 9.31 3.21
C LEU A 301 11.15 10.29 3.98
N ALA A 302 9.93 9.88 4.33
CA ALA A 302 9.04 10.70 5.16
C ALA A 302 9.69 11.07 6.49
N ALA A 303 10.43 10.14 7.11
CA ALA A 303 11.20 10.39 8.31
C ALA A 303 12.37 11.37 8.07
N MET A 304 13.13 11.22 6.98
CA MET A 304 14.22 12.14 6.63
C MET A 304 13.70 13.56 6.38
N GLU A 305 12.57 13.73 5.69
CA GLU A 305 11.94 15.04 5.50
C GLU A 305 11.42 15.63 6.82
N ALA A 306 10.82 14.81 7.68
CA ALA A 306 10.35 15.22 8.99
C ALA A 306 11.51 15.66 9.89
N GLU A 307 12.63 14.95 9.85
CA GLU A 307 13.86 15.31 10.54
C GLU A 307 14.43 16.65 10.05
N ALA A 308 14.45 16.86 8.73
CA ALA A 308 15.01 18.07 8.11
C ALA A 308 14.11 19.31 8.26
N SER A 309 12.80 19.13 8.36
CA SER A 309 11.86 20.25 8.43
C SER A 309 11.96 20.99 9.78
N PRO A 310 12.14 22.33 9.79
CA PRO A 310 12.26 23.10 11.03
C PRO A 310 10.94 23.19 11.82
N GLU A 311 9.80 22.97 11.16
CA GLU A 311 8.46 23.06 11.75
C GLU A 311 8.05 21.79 12.49
N THR A 312 8.76 20.68 12.27
CA THR A 312 8.44 19.39 12.88
C THR A 312 8.56 19.43 14.41
N PRO A 313 7.50 19.06 15.16
CA PRO A 313 7.52 18.93 16.61
C PRO A 313 8.59 17.96 17.09
N GLU A 314 9.15 18.22 18.28
CA GLU A 314 10.22 17.39 18.87
C GLU A 314 9.84 15.90 18.97
N ALA A 315 8.58 15.61 19.33
CA ALA A 315 8.08 14.24 19.45
C ALA A 315 8.12 13.46 18.12
N ILE A 316 7.80 14.12 17.00
CA ILE A 316 7.93 13.55 15.65
C ILE A 316 9.42 13.46 15.31
N ARG A 317 10.15 14.57 15.41
CA ARG A 317 11.56 14.67 14.98
C ARG A 317 12.44 13.60 15.59
N GLY A 318 12.32 13.37 16.90
CA GLY A 318 13.11 12.33 17.58
C GLY A 318 12.81 10.92 17.07
N SER A 319 11.56 10.61 16.73
CA SER A 319 11.20 9.31 16.14
C SER A 319 11.62 9.22 14.67
N ALA A 320 11.52 10.33 13.94
CA ALA A 320 11.95 10.45 12.57
C ALA A 320 13.47 10.19 12.42
N THR A 321 14.31 10.79 13.27
CA THR A 321 15.76 10.51 13.30
C THR A 321 16.06 9.02 13.46
N ARG A 322 15.40 8.33 14.41
CA ARG A 322 15.63 6.89 14.65
C ARG A 322 15.21 6.03 13.46
N VAL A 323 14.13 6.40 12.78
CA VAL A 323 13.67 5.73 11.55
C VAL A 323 14.62 5.99 10.39
N ALA A 324 15.10 7.22 10.21
CA ALA A 324 16.10 7.55 9.20
C ALA A 324 17.39 6.75 9.42
N GLU A 325 17.89 6.69 10.66
CA GLU A 325 19.03 5.85 11.04
C GLU A 325 18.78 4.36 10.79
N ALA A 326 17.57 3.86 11.04
CA ALA A 326 17.20 2.48 10.74
C ALA A 326 17.23 2.22 9.23
N GLY A 327 16.66 3.11 8.43
CA GLY A 327 16.71 3.04 6.96
C GLY A 327 18.13 2.95 6.42
N VAL A 328 19.05 3.76 6.98
CA VAL A 328 20.48 3.69 6.65
C VAL A 328 21.08 2.33 7.02
N ARG A 329 20.78 1.77 8.21
CA ARG A 329 21.26 0.44 8.61
C ARG A 329 20.74 -0.68 7.71
N ILE A 330 19.49 -0.59 7.27
CA ILE A 330 18.87 -1.56 6.36
C ILE A 330 19.62 -1.53 5.02
N ALA A 331 19.78 -0.35 4.45
CA ALA A 331 20.53 -0.14 3.22
C ALA A 331 21.99 -0.60 3.33
N ASP A 332 22.68 -0.27 4.42
CA ASP A 332 24.05 -0.72 4.68
C ASP A 332 24.15 -2.25 4.75
N LEU A 333 23.16 -2.93 5.34
CA LEU A 333 23.12 -4.39 5.41
C LEU A 333 22.95 -5.01 4.01
N ILE A 334 22.07 -4.43 3.17
CA ILE A 334 21.87 -4.87 1.78
C ILE A 334 23.18 -4.72 0.99
N GLU A 335 23.82 -3.57 1.08
CA GLU A 335 25.08 -3.27 0.39
C GLU A 335 26.23 -4.17 0.85
N ALA A 336 26.36 -4.38 2.16
CA ALA A 336 27.37 -5.27 2.73
C ALA A 336 27.22 -6.73 2.29
N ASN A 337 26.02 -7.13 1.87
CA ASN A 337 25.71 -8.47 1.36
C ASN A 337 25.52 -8.50 -0.16
N GLY A 338 26.05 -7.51 -0.88
CA GLY A 338 26.09 -7.52 -2.34
C GLY A 338 24.74 -7.31 -3.01
N GLY A 339 23.86 -6.49 -2.43
CA GLY A 339 22.54 -6.21 -2.99
C GLY A 339 21.46 -7.21 -2.56
N ASN A 340 21.67 -7.89 -1.43
CA ASN A 340 20.76 -8.92 -0.93
C ASN A 340 20.13 -8.50 0.40
N ILE A 341 18.80 -8.59 0.49
CA ILE A 341 18.09 -8.56 1.77
C ILE A 341 18.36 -9.86 2.51
N MET A 342 18.79 -9.73 3.76
CA MET A 342 19.13 -10.85 4.62
C MET A 342 17.97 -11.21 5.55
N THR A 343 17.94 -12.46 6.00
CA THR A 343 16.97 -13.00 6.95
C THR A 343 17.59 -14.05 7.87
N VAL A 344 16.77 -14.66 8.73
CA VAL A 344 17.12 -15.86 9.50
C VAL A 344 16.12 -16.99 9.20
N ASP A 345 16.52 -17.95 8.39
CA ASP A 345 15.68 -19.06 7.94
C ASP A 345 15.45 -20.15 9.01
N GLU A 346 14.64 -21.16 8.67
CA GLU A 346 14.27 -22.28 9.55
C GLU A 346 15.39 -23.32 9.74
N TYR A 347 16.46 -23.23 8.95
CA TYR A 347 17.52 -24.23 8.83
C TYR A 347 18.80 -23.83 9.57
N HIS A 348 18.91 -22.57 9.98
CA HIS A 348 20.05 -22.01 10.67
C HIS A 348 19.72 -21.45 12.06
N ASP A 349 20.75 -21.35 12.91
CA ASP A 349 20.66 -20.75 14.24
C ASP A 349 20.32 -19.25 14.16
N TYR A 350 19.78 -18.68 15.24
CA TYR A 350 19.22 -17.31 15.23
C TYR A 350 20.20 -16.21 14.77
N ASP A 351 21.50 -16.38 15.03
CA ASP A 351 22.52 -15.40 14.65
C ASP A 351 23.12 -15.61 13.25
N THR A 352 22.65 -16.58 12.48
CA THR A 352 23.13 -16.84 11.11
C THR A 352 22.21 -16.17 10.10
N LEU A 353 22.75 -15.15 9.42
CA LEU A 353 22.02 -14.47 8.35
C LEU A 353 22.18 -15.21 7.02
N THR A 354 21.07 -15.40 6.31
CA THR A 354 21.01 -15.97 4.96
C THR A 354 20.25 -15.04 4.02
N VAL A 355 20.35 -15.25 2.70
CA VAL A 355 19.58 -14.45 1.74
C VAL A 355 18.11 -14.81 1.87
N SER A 356 17.27 -13.78 1.92
CA SER A 356 15.83 -13.98 2.09
C SER A 356 15.22 -14.73 0.90
N GLY A 357 14.34 -15.70 1.17
CA GLY A 357 13.66 -16.47 0.12
C GLY A 357 14.51 -17.49 -0.63
N GLU A 358 15.77 -17.75 -0.25
CA GLU A 358 16.61 -18.76 -0.96
C GLU A 358 15.99 -20.18 -0.89
N ILE A 359 15.34 -20.51 0.22
CA ILE A 359 14.67 -21.81 0.44
C ILE A 359 13.28 -21.56 0.98
N ARG A 360 12.24 -22.06 0.31
CA ARG A 360 10.86 -21.93 0.79
C ARG A 360 10.65 -22.64 2.14
N PRO A 361 9.60 -22.28 2.92
CA PRO A 361 9.27 -22.92 4.20
C PRO A 361 9.12 -24.46 4.16
N HIS A 362 8.81 -25.00 2.98
CA HIS A 362 8.68 -26.43 2.73
C HIS A 362 9.97 -27.11 2.23
N GLY A 363 11.09 -26.40 2.19
CA GLY A 363 12.41 -26.92 1.86
C GLY A 363 12.67 -27.15 0.37
N LEU A 364 11.79 -26.66 -0.51
CA LEU A 364 12.12 -26.60 -1.94
C LEU A 364 12.82 -25.27 -2.22
N PRO A 365 13.82 -25.24 -3.12
CA PRO A 365 14.40 -24.00 -3.58
C PRO A 365 13.31 -23.15 -4.23
N GLU A 366 13.45 -21.84 -4.10
CA GLU A 366 12.68 -20.89 -4.90
C GLU A 366 13.36 -20.72 -6.27
N ASN A 367 12.59 -20.49 -7.33
CA ASN A 367 13.17 -20.22 -8.65
C ASN A 367 13.96 -18.90 -8.66
N GLU A 368 13.58 -17.97 -7.77
CA GLU A 368 14.25 -16.71 -7.45
C GLU A 368 14.37 -16.62 -5.94
N ASP A 369 15.52 -16.26 -5.40
CA ASP A 369 15.50 -15.79 -4.02
C ASP A 369 14.78 -14.43 -3.96
N LEU A 370 13.96 -14.25 -2.94
CA LEU A 370 13.15 -13.04 -2.75
C LEU A 370 14.00 -11.84 -2.31
N GLY A 371 15.19 -12.08 -1.78
CA GLY A 371 16.03 -11.07 -1.16
C GLY A 371 16.90 -10.28 -2.13
N SER A 372 17.27 -10.87 -3.27
CA SER A 372 18.13 -10.25 -4.27
C SER A 372 17.46 -9.09 -4.98
N MET A 373 18.09 -7.91 -5.00
CA MET A 373 17.60 -6.77 -5.80
C MET A 373 17.55 -7.16 -7.28
N ALA A 374 16.35 -7.08 -7.87
CA ALA A 374 16.09 -7.58 -9.22
C ALA A 374 16.18 -6.51 -10.32
N SER A 375 16.15 -5.23 -9.95
CA SER A 375 16.18 -4.10 -10.87
C SER A 375 17.13 -2.99 -10.41
N CYS A 376 17.63 -2.20 -11.36
CA CYS A 376 18.51 -1.08 -11.05
C CYS A 376 17.89 -0.02 -10.14
N PRO A 377 16.62 0.38 -10.30
CA PRO A 377 15.99 1.34 -9.39
C PRO A 377 16.05 0.89 -7.92
N MET A 378 15.76 -0.38 -7.63
CA MET A 378 15.82 -0.93 -6.27
C MET A 378 17.25 -0.95 -5.70
N ALA A 379 18.22 -1.42 -6.50
CA ALA A 379 19.60 -1.49 -6.06
C ALA A 379 20.22 -0.09 -5.86
N LEU A 380 19.97 0.85 -6.77
CA LEU A 380 20.40 2.24 -6.66
C LEU A 380 19.73 2.95 -5.49
N LEU A 381 18.47 2.67 -5.18
CA LEU A 381 17.78 3.17 -3.99
C LEU A 381 18.47 2.70 -2.71
N SER A 382 18.81 1.41 -2.62
CA SER A 382 19.55 0.88 -1.47
C SER A 382 20.92 1.58 -1.33
N ARG A 383 21.67 1.73 -2.43
CA ARG A 383 22.94 2.47 -2.44
C ARG A 383 22.75 3.93 -2.01
N ALA A 384 21.73 4.61 -2.55
CA ALA A 384 21.44 6.01 -2.26
C ALA A 384 21.08 6.22 -0.80
N LEU A 385 20.37 5.29 -0.15
CA LEU A 385 20.04 5.36 1.27
C LEU A 385 21.24 5.06 2.18
N SER A 386 22.10 4.13 1.78
CA SER A 386 23.25 3.67 2.57
C SER A 386 24.21 4.79 2.98
N THR A 387 25.10 4.48 3.92
CA THR A 387 26.23 5.35 4.30
C THR A 387 27.20 5.59 3.17
N GLN A 388 27.30 4.66 2.20
CA GLN A 388 28.14 4.84 1.02
C GLN A 388 27.60 5.95 0.10
N GLY A 389 26.28 6.12 0.07
CA GLY A 389 25.62 7.11 -0.77
C GLY A 389 25.76 6.84 -2.26
N LEU A 390 25.18 7.74 -3.06
CA LEU A 390 25.17 7.69 -4.51
C LEU A 390 25.71 9.02 -5.07
N GLU A 391 26.97 9.03 -5.51
CA GLU A 391 27.68 10.28 -5.91
C GLU A 391 27.74 10.50 -7.44
N ALA A 392 27.62 9.46 -8.25
CA ALA A 392 27.59 9.54 -9.72
C ALA A 392 27.09 8.23 -10.36
N ALA A 393 26.39 8.31 -11.50
CA ALA A 393 26.07 7.17 -12.35
C ALA A 393 26.93 7.20 -13.65
N PRO A 394 27.44 6.06 -14.17
CA PRO A 394 27.28 4.69 -13.67
C PRO A 394 27.96 4.45 -12.33
N VAL A 395 27.29 3.68 -11.48
CA VAL A 395 27.84 3.16 -10.23
C VAL A 395 28.16 1.69 -10.43
N ASP A 396 29.21 1.20 -9.80
CA ASP A 396 29.51 -0.23 -9.73
C ASP A 396 28.53 -0.96 -8.77
N VAL A 397 27.23 -0.95 -9.08
CA VAL A 397 26.15 -1.60 -8.30
C VAL A 397 25.80 -2.92 -8.96
N PHE A 398 25.92 -4.00 -8.19
CA PHE A 398 25.65 -5.37 -8.62
C PHE A 398 24.15 -5.70 -8.49
N LEU A 399 23.61 -6.43 -9.46
CA LEU A 399 22.24 -6.94 -9.46
C LEU A 399 22.25 -8.47 -9.31
N PRO A 400 22.23 -9.00 -8.08
CA PRO A 400 22.28 -10.45 -7.85
C PRO A 400 21.05 -11.20 -8.40
N GLY A 401 19.88 -10.54 -8.41
CA GLY A 401 18.59 -11.14 -8.79
C GLY A 401 18.07 -10.65 -10.14
N THR A 402 18.96 -10.24 -11.04
CA THR A 402 18.64 -9.67 -12.36
C THR A 402 17.56 -10.46 -13.10
N GLN A 403 16.51 -9.77 -13.54
CA GLN A 403 15.38 -10.38 -14.27
C GLN A 403 15.83 -11.12 -15.53
N GLU A 404 16.95 -10.70 -16.13
CA GLU A 404 17.55 -11.34 -17.31
C GLU A 404 17.97 -12.80 -17.08
N LEU A 405 18.42 -13.16 -15.87
CA LEU A 405 18.76 -14.55 -15.54
C LEU A 405 17.54 -15.47 -15.63
N LEU A 406 16.38 -14.96 -15.20
CA LEU A 406 15.11 -15.68 -15.24
C LEU A 406 14.60 -15.80 -16.67
N ILE A 407 14.68 -14.70 -17.42
CA ILE A 407 14.36 -14.70 -18.84
C ILE A 407 15.21 -15.76 -19.57
N ALA A 408 16.51 -15.83 -19.29
CA ALA A 408 17.42 -16.80 -19.89
C ALA A 408 17.14 -18.25 -19.46
N HIS A 409 16.79 -18.48 -18.20
CA HIS A 409 16.51 -19.81 -17.66
C HIS A 409 15.15 -20.37 -18.12
N ASP A 410 14.09 -19.58 -17.95
CA ASP A 410 12.71 -20.03 -18.15
C ASP A 410 12.23 -19.87 -19.60
N TYR A 411 12.88 -19.01 -20.40
CA TYR A 411 12.45 -18.68 -21.76
C TYR A 411 13.57 -18.74 -22.81
N PRO A 412 14.40 -19.80 -22.84
CA PRO A 412 15.53 -19.87 -23.76
C PRO A 412 15.05 -19.81 -25.23
N GLY A 413 15.44 -18.75 -25.92
CA GLY A 413 15.14 -18.52 -27.34
C GLY A 413 13.76 -17.95 -27.63
N LEU A 414 12.97 -17.58 -26.61
CA LEU A 414 11.71 -16.85 -26.79
C LEU A 414 11.90 -15.34 -26.73
N ILE A 415 12.77 -14.88 -25.82
CA ILE A 415 13.08 -13.46 -25.59
C ILE A 415 14.54 -13.22 -25.95
N GLU A 416 14.82 -12.25 -26.82
CA GLU A 416 16.19 -11.84 -27.14
C GLU A 416 16.72 -10.96 -26.00
N CYS A 417 17.40 -11.57 -25.02
CA CYS A 417 17.89 -10.87 -23.84
C CYS A 417 19.40 -11.02 -23.66
N PRO A 418 20.22 -10.19 -24.33
CA PRO A 418 21.66 -10.19 -24.08
C PRO A 418 21.96 -9.45 -22.76
N PHE A 419 22.75 -10.07 -21.89
CA PHE A 419 23.27 -9.43 -20.69
C PHE A 419 24.66 -9.99 -20.34
N GLU A 420 25.42 -9.23 -19.55
CA GLU A 420 26.72 -9.66 -19.02
C GLU A 420 26.57 -10.18 -17.59
N GLU A 421 27.27 -11.28 -17.27
CA GLU A 421 27.39 -11.79 -15.89
C GLU A 421 28.79 -11.46 -15.32
N PRO A 422 28.88 -10.85 -14.12
CA PRO A 422 27.79 -10.39 -13.26
C PRO A 422 27.08 -9.14 -13.81
N ARG A 423 25.74 -9.08 -13.69
CA ARG A 423 24.92 -7.91 -14.10
C ARG A 423 25.18 -6.73 -13.17
N ARG A 424 25.42 -5.55 -13.75
CA ARG A 424 25.66 -4.30 -13.02
C ARG A 424 24.90 -3.16 -13.65
N CYS A 425 24.45 -2.20 -12.84
CA CYS A 425 23.72 -1.03 -13.34
C CYS A 425 24.61 -0.08 -14.14
N ALA A 426 24.21 0.17 -15.39
CA ALA A 426 24.91 1.06 -16.32
C ALA A 426 24.45 2.52 -16.20
N SER A 427 23.24 2.77 -15.71
CA SER A 427 22.68 4.11 -15.49
C SER A 427 21.47 4.02 -14.54
N ILE A 428 20.89 5.17 -14.19
CA ILE A 428 19.62 5.25 -13.46
C ILE A 428 18.47 4.70 -14.33
N ASP A 429 18.49 5.00 -15.63
CA ASP A 429 17.46 4.56 -16.59
C ASP A 429 17.65 3.11 -17.09
N ASP A 430 18.63 2.39 -16.54
CA ASP A 430 18.96 1.02 -16.95
C ASP A 430 17.83 0.06 -16.56
N ALA A 431 17.34 -0.69 -17.55
CA ALA A 431 16.25 -1.65 -17.39
C ALA A 431 16.79 -3.07 -17.52
N ILE A 432 16.25 -3.87 -18.45
CA ILE A 432 16.62 -5.26 -18.67
C ILE A 432 17.15 -5.48 -20.08
N CYS A 433 17.95 -6.53 -20.28
CA CYS A 433 18.40 -6.99 -21.59
C CYS A 433 19.23 -5.94 -22.38
N GLY A 434 19.93 -5.06 -21.65
CA GLY A 434 20.70 -3.96 -22.22
C GLY A 434 19.86 -2.79 -22.75
N LEU A 435 18.56 -2.77 -22.45
CA LEU A 435 17.64 -1.68 -22.76
C LEU A 435 17.54 -0.70 -21.58
N SER A 436 17.05 0.49 -21.88
CA SER A 436 16.65 1.48 -20.90
C SER A 436 15.14 1.46 -20.69
N TRP A 437 14.62 2.08 -19.63
CA TRP A 437 13.18 2.24 -19.45
C TRP A 437 12.57 3.05 -20.60
N ALA A 438 13.31 4.01 -21.16
CA ALA A 438 12.88 4.74 -22.35
C ALA A 438 12.69 3.87 -23.62
N THR A 439 13.35 2.70 -23.68
CA THR A 439 13.43 1.85 -24.87
C THR A 439 12.98 0.41 -24.62
N ILE A 440 12.34 0.14 -23.49
CA ILE A 440 11.92 -1.23 -23.13
C ILE A 440 10.81 -1.75 -24.05
N ASP A 441 10.12 -0.86 -24.75
CA ASP A 441 9.18 -1.20 -25.81
C ASP A 441 9.84 -1.92 -27.00
N GLU A 442 11.14 -1.76 -27.18
CA GLU A 442 11.94 -2.47 -28.17
C GLU A 442 12.27 -3.92 -27.77
N LEU A 443 11.96 -4.34 -26.53
CA LEU A 443 12.19 -5.71 -26.07
C LEU A 443 11.45 -6.69 -26.98
N LYS A 444 12.19 -7.65 -27.54
CA LYS A 444 11.63 -8.62 -28.49
C LYS A 444 11.22 -9.91 -27.81
N VAL A 445 9.97 -10.28 -28.03
CA VAL A 445 9.40 -11.59 -27.72
C VAL A 445 8.99 -12.23 -29.04
N LEU A 446 9.51 -13.41 -29.36
CA LEU A 446 9.27 -14.09 -30.64
C LEU A 446 9.64 -13.22 -31.87
N ASP A 447 10.79 -12.55 -31.82
CA ASP A 447 11.29 -11.62 -32.85
C ASP A 447 10.41 -10.37 -33.11
N GLN A 448 9.43 -10.10 -32.24
CA GLN A 448 8.50 -8.98 -32.35
C GLN A 448 8.59 -8.08 -31.10
N PRO A 449 8.53 -6.74 -31.25
CA PRO A 449 8.47 -5.84 -30.11
C PRO A 449 7.30 -6.17 -29.16
N ILE A 450 7.55 -6.10 -27.84
CA ILE A 450 6.63 -6.60 -26.81
C ILE A 450 5.24 -5.95 -26.89
N PHE A 451 5.16 -4.65 -27.16
CA PHE A 451 3.88 -3.95 -27.29
C PHE A 451 3.15 -4.25 -28.60
N GLU A 452 3.88 -4.44 -29.70
CA GLU A 452 3.26 -4.88 -30.95
C GLU A 452 2.65 -6.27 -30.77
N LEU A 453 3.38 -7.17 -30.11
CA LEU A 453 2.87 -8.50 -29.77
C LEU A 453 1.65 -8.40 -28.87
N ALA A 454 1.69 -7.59 -27.80
CA ALA A 454 0.58 -7.42 -26.88
C ALA A 454 -0.70 -6.92 -27.58
N VAL A 455 -0.57 -5.92 -28.47
CA VAL A 455 -1.69 -5.40 -29.26
C VAL A 455 -2.25 -6.47 -30.20
N GLU A 456 -1.39 -7.24 -30.87
CA GLU A 456 -1.84 -8.32 -31.76
C GLU A 456 -2.54 -9.45 -31.01
N LEU A 457 -2.04 -9.79 -29.81
CA LEU A 457 -2.67 -10.76 -28.91
C LEU A 457 -4.05 -10.30 -28.50
N GLU A 458 -4.17 -9.06 -28.03
CA GLU A 458 -5.44 -8.50 -27.59
C GLU A 458 -6.44 -8.39 -28.75
N ALA A 459 -6.00 -7.99 -29.94
CA ALA A 459 -6.84 -7.93 -31.15
C ALA A 459 -7.28 -9.31 -31.64
N GLY A 460 -6.44 -10.34 -31.47
CA GLY A 460 -6.71 -11.70 -31.92
C GLY A 460 -7.54 -12.52 -30.94
N THR A 461 -7.29 -12.37 -29.64
CA THR A 461 -7.97 -13.06 -28.53
C THR A 461 -7.99 -12.13 -27.32
N PRO A 462 -9.05 -11.34 -27.14
CA PRO A 462 -9.12 -10.37 -26.05
C PRO A 462 -8.89 -11.02 -24.68
N GLY A 463 -8.00 -10.42 -23.88
CA GLY A 463 -7.52 -10.92 -22.59
C GLY A 463 -6.27 -11.78 -22.63
N SER A 464 -5.81 -12.17 -23.81
CA SER A 464 -4.56 -12.93 -23.92
C SER A 464 -3.32 -12.09 -23.61
N ALA A 465 -3.35 -10.79 -23.86
CA ALA A 465 -2.26 -9.88 -23.50
C ALA A 465 -2.13 -9.75 -21.97
N GLU A 466 -3.24 -9.56 -21.26
CA GLU A 466 -3.27 -9.55 -19.79
C GLU A 466 -2.79 -10.88 -19.21
N THR A 467 -3.17 -12.01 -19.81
CA THR A 467 -2.69 -13.33 -19.36
C THR A 467 -1.17 -13.46 -19.54
N LEU A 468 -0.60 -12.86 -20.59
CA LEU A 468 0.84 -12.89 -20.87
C LEU A 468 1.62 -11.89 -20.00
N LEU A 469 1.15 -10.65 -19.89
CA LEU A 469 1.92 -9.52 -19.36
C LEU A 469 1.38 -8.96 -18.03
N GLY A 470 0.24 -9.45 -17.55
CA GLY A 470 -0.40 -8.91 -16.34
C GLY A 470 0.42 -9.13 -15.07
N SER A 471 1.18 -10.23 -14.98
CA SER A 471 2.11 -10.44 -13.87
C SER A 471 3.31 -9.52 -13.91
N PHE A 472 3.87 -9.26 -15.12
CA PHE A 472 4.94 -8.29 -15.30
C PHE A 472 4.53 -6.90 -14.82
N GLN A 473 3.26 -6.51 -15.00
CA GLN A 473 2.76 -5.24 -14.50
C GLN A 473 2.78 -5.14 -12.97
N ASN A 474 2.46 -6.21 -12.24
CA ASN A 474 2.53 -6.18 -10.78
C ASN A 474 3.97 -5.96 -10.29
N ASP A 475 4.95 -6.65 -10.91
CA ASP A 475 6.38 -6.47 -10.57
C ASP A 475 6.90 -5.09 -11.02
N PHE A 476 6.25 -4.47 -12.01
CA PHE A 476 6.62 -3.17 -12.57
C PHE A 476 6.24 -2.01 -11.63
N ASP A 477 5.14 -2.12 -10.89
CA ASP A 477 4.69 -1.10 -9.94
C ASP A 477 5.76 -0.89 -8.84
N ASP A 478 6.37 -1.97 -8.32
CA ASP A 478 7.45 -1.91 -7.33
C ASP A 478 8.73 -1.22 -7.88
N VAL A 479 8.99 -1.38 -9.19
CA VAL A 479 10.12 -0.71 -9.87
C VAL A 479 9.86 0.79 -10.02
N ALA A 480 8.63 1.17 -10.37
CA ALA A 480 8.22 2.57 -10.43
C ALA A 480 8.28 3.23 -9.04
N GLU A 481 7.77 2.56 -8.01
CA GLU A 481 7.86 3.02 -6.62
C GLU A 481 9.31 3.18 -6.16
N ALA A 482 10.19 2.25 -6.53
CA ALA A 482 11.62 2.34 -6.23
C ALA A 482 12.28 3.57 -6.89
N MET A 483 11.93 3.87 -8.15
CA MET A 483 12.46 5.03 -8.86
C MET A 483 11.96 6.35 -8.28
N VAL A 484 10.66 6.43 -7.92
CA VAL A 484 10.09 7.60 -7.22
C VAL A 484 10.79 7.81 -5.86
N SER A 485 11.02 6.72 -5.13
CA SER A 485 11.76 6.76 -3.87
C SER A 485 13.21 7.23 -4.06
N LEU A 486 13.87 6.75 -5.11
CA LEU A 486 15.25 7.11 -5.45
C LEU A 486 15.36 8.61 -5.76
N GLU A 487 14.50 9.15 -6.62
CA GLU A 487 14.44 10.59 -6.93
C GLU A 487 14.36 11.41 -5.64
N ALA A 488 13.42 11.05 -4.77
CA ALA A 488 13.14 11.84 -3.60
C ALA A 488 14.25 11.75 -2.55
N VAL A 489 14.88 10.58 -2.37
CA VAL A 489 16.06 10.41 -1.51
C VAL A 489 17.22 11.26 -2.03
N LEU A 490 17.49 11.25 -3.33
CA LEU A 490 18.55 12.05 -3.95
C LEU A 490 18.30 13.54 -3.78
N ARG A 491 17.05 13.98 -3.95
CA ARG A 491 16.64 15.38 -3.70
C ARG A 491 16.90 15.79 -2.24
N VAL A 492 16.53 14.96 -1.27
CA VAL A 492 16.75 15.24 0.16
C VAL A 492 18.25 15.25 0.51
N LYS A 493 19.06 14.39 -0.13
CA LYS A 493 20.52 14.36 0.04
C LYS A 493 21.25 15.48 -0.72
N GLY A 494 20.56 16.23 -1.57
CA GLY A 494 21.12 17.36 -2.32
C GLY A 494 21.83 16.97 -3.64
N GLU A 495 21.59 15.76 -4.15
CA GLU A 495 22.20 15.22 -5.36
C GLU A 495 21.39 15.62 -6.61
N ALA A 496 21.32 16.91 -6.90
CA ALA A 496 20.38 17.48 -7.87
C ALA A 496 20.45 16.84 -9.28
N ALA A 497 21.64 16.61 -9.82
CA ALA A 497 21.78 16.03 -11.17
C ALA A 497 21.25 14.59 -11.24
N LEU A 498 21.52 13.78 -10.22
CA LEU A 498 21.03 12.40 -10.15
C LEU A 498 19.52 12.37 -9.87
N ALA A 499 19.00 13.32 -9.09
CA ALA A 499 17.57 13.47 -8.87
C ALA A 499 16.85 13.86 -10.18
N ASP A 500 17.44 14.73 -11.00
CA ASP A 500 16.88 15.08 -12.31
C ASP A 500 16.88 13.86 -13.27
N ASP A 501 17.98 13.10 -13.32
CA ASP A 501 18.05 11.85 -14.09
C ASP A 501 16.98 10.84 -13.63
N ALA A 502 16.82 10.67 -12.30
CA ALA A 502 15.77 9.80 -11.73
C ALA A 502 14.36 10.31 -12.05
N ARG A 503 14.12 11.62 -12.02
CA ARG A 503 12.85 12.24 -12.41
C ARG A 503 12.53 11.97 -13.88
N ASP A 504 13.52 11.99 -14.77
CA ASP A 504 13.30 11.64 -16.17
C ASP A 504 12.94 10.16 -16.32
N SER A 505 13.64 9.26 -15.61
CA SER A 505 13.31 7.83 -15.58
C SER A 505 11.92 7.53 -14.99
N VAL A 506 11.47 8.26 -13.96
CA VAL A 506 10.06 8.17 -13.49
C VAL A 506 9.11 8.44 -14.66
N GLY A 507 9.40 9.43 -15.50
CA GLY A 507 8.59 9.74 -16.67
C GLY A 507 8.49 8.60 -17.67
N HIS A 508 9.62 7.94 -17.96
CA HIS A 508 9.61 6.76 -18.83
C HIS A 508 8.76 5.64 -18.22
N LEU A 509 8.89 5.40 -16.92
CA LEU A 509 8.12 4.37 -16.20
C LEU A 509 6.61 4.68 -16.19
N THR A 510 6.20 5.91 -15.87
CA THR A 510 4.78 6.28 -15.84
C THR A 510 4.14 6.29 -17.23
N ASP A 511 4.89 6.66 -18.28
CA ASP A 511 4.45 6.51 -19.67
C ASP A 511 4.23 5.04 -20.06
N LEU A 512 5.11 4.14 -19.60
CA LEU A 512 4.93 2.70 -19.79
C LEU A 512 3.70 2.17 -19.03
N MET A 513 3.49 2.58 -17.78
CA MET A 513 2.29 2.20 -17.01
C MET A 513 1.02 2.54 -17.79
N ARG A 514 0.93 3.76 -18.33
CA ARG A 514 -0.22 4.21 -19.14
C ARG A 514 -0.42 3.37 -20.39
N ARG A 515 0.67 3.05 -21.11
CA ARG A 515 0.62 2.20 -22.31
C ARG A 515 0.18 0.78 -21.98
N PHE A 516 0.73 0.17 -20.93
CA PHE A 516 0.30 -1.14 -20.45
C PHE A 516 -1.19 -1.12 -20.07
N ALA A 517 -1.63 -0.11 -19.30
CA ALA A 517 -3.03 0.03 -18.92
C ALA A 517 -3.97 0.10 -20.13
N ASP A 518 -3.59 0.86 -21.17
CA ASP A 518 -4.36 0.99 -22.40
C ASP A 518 -4.44 -0.31 -23.20
N ILE A 519 -3.34 -1.06 -23.28
CA ILE A 519 -3.26 -2.32 -24.05
C ILE A 519 -3.93 -3.48 -23.31
N LEU A 520 -3.65 -3.65 -22.01
CA LEU A 520 -4.05 -4.85 -21.25
C LEU A 520 -5.51 -4.79 -20.79
N TYR A 521 -5.98 -3.60 -20.40
CA TYR A 521 -7.28 -3.44 -19.75
C TYR A 521 -8.33 -2.78 -20.67
N GLY A 522 -7.93 -1.76 -21.43
CA GLY A 522 -8.75 -1.18 -22.51
C GLY A 522 -10.24 -1.05 -22.17
N GLU A 523 -11.10 -1.55 -23.06
CA GLU A 523 -12.57 -1.59 -22.86
C GLU A 523 -13.02 -2.76 -21.96
N ARG A 524 -12.19 -3.77 -21.72
CA ARG A 524 -12.59 -4.99 -20.99
C ARG A 524 -12.63 -4.78 -19.47
N LYS A 525 -11.71 -3.95 -18.98
CA LYS A 525 -11.48 -3.66 -17.56
C LYS A 525 -11.22 -2.15 -17.37
N PRO A 526 -12.17 -1.27 -17.74
CA PRO A 526 -11.98 0.18 -17.69
C PRO A 526 -11.61 0.69 -16.30
N GLU A 527 -12.07 0.02 -15.24
CA GLU A 527 -11.72 0.29 -13.85
C GLU A 527 -10.23 0.02 -13.55
N LYS A 528 -9.67 -1.12 -14.01
CA LYS A 528 -8.24 -1.41 -13.83
C LYS A 528 -7.38 -0.43 -14.65
N ARG A 529 -7.83 -0.09 -15.86
CA ARG A 529 -7.18 0.93 -16.70
C ARG A 529 -7.13 2.29 -15.99
N ALA A 530 -8.26 2.73 -15.43
CA ALA A 530 -8.35 4.00 -14.72
C ALA A 530 -7.46 4.00 -13.46
N SER A 531 -7.45 2.90 -12.70
CA SER A 531 -6.59 2.75 -11.51
C SER A 531 -5.11 2.90 -11.84
N GLN A 532 -4.64 2.24 -12.89
CA GLN A 532 -3.23 2.25 -13.28
C GLN A 532 -2.78 3.60 -13.87
N ARG A 533 -3.66 4.28 -14.61
CA ARG A 533 -3.43 5.66 -15.05
C ARG A 533 -3.40 6.63 -13.87
N TYR A 534 -4.31 6.46 -12.91
CA TYR A 534 -4.34 7.26 -11.69
C TYR A 534 -3.03 7.12 -10.90
N GLU A 535 -2.54 5.89 -10.73
CA GLU A 535 -1.27 5.62 -10.04
C GLU A 535 -0.07 6.26 -10.76
N ALA A 536 0.01 6.14 -12.09
CA ALA A 536 1.03 6.82 -12.89
C ALA A 536 1.02 8.35 -12.67
N ALA A 537 -0.17 8.96 -12.58
CA ALA A 537 -0.32 10.39 -12.29
C ALA A 537 0.12 10.75 -10.86
N ILE A 538 -0.10 9.87 -9.87
CA ILE A 538 0.41 10.05 -8.51
C ILE A 538 1.94 9.96 -8.50
N PHE A 539 2.56 9.01 -9.20
CA PHE A 539 4.02 8.89 -9.28
C PHE A 539 4.67 10.08 -9.98
N ASP A 540 4.05 10.61 -11.05
CA ASP A 540 4.49 11.86 -11.67
C ASP A 540 4.45 13.01 -10.64
N ALA A 541 3.35 13.13 -9.88
CA ALA A 541 3.22 14.15 -8.85
C ALA A 541 4.27 13.99 -7.73
N MET A 542 4.57 12.76 -7.30
CA MET A 542 5.57 12.50 -6.27
C MET A 542 6.99 12.90 -6.72
N ALA A 543 7.32 12.68 -7.99
CA ALA A 543 8.60 13.05 -8.59
C ALA A 543 8.68 14.53 -9.03
N GLY A 544 7.61 15.31 -8.83
CA GLY A 544 7.55 16.72 -9.25
C GLY A 544 7.50 16.91 -10.76
N ARG A 545 6.95 15.94 -11.49
CA ARG A 545 6.69 16.01 -12.93
C ARG A 545 5.33 16.64 -13.21
N GLU A 546 5.13 17.07 -14.45
CA GLU A 546 3.80 17.49 -14.92
C GLU A 546 2.82 16.32 -14.82
N VAL A 547 1.67 16.57 -14.20
CA VAL A 547 0.63 15.55 -13.98
C VAL A 547 -0.42 15.64 -15.09
N VAL A 548 -0.71 14.50 -15.72
CA VAL A 548 -1.78 14.40 -16.71
C VAL A 548 -3.14 14.43 -16.00
N ALA A 549 -3.79 15.59 -15.95
CA ALA A 549 -5.02 15.81 -15.18
C ALA A 549 -6.15 14.80 -15.52
N SER A 550 -6.27 14.38 -16.78
CA SER A 550 -7.29 13.40 -17.19
C SER A 550 -7.09 12.01 -16.57
N ASP A 551 -5.86 11.66 -16.20
CA ASP A 551 -5.56 10.37 -15.58
C ASP A 551 -6.00 10.31 -14.10
N LEU A 552 -6.24 11.48 -13.47
CA LEU A 552 -6.73 11.56 -12.10
C LEU A 552 -8.23 11.22 -11.99
N GLY A 553 -8.97 11.16 -13.11
CA GLY A 553 -10.38 10.73 -13.13
C GLY A 553 -11.29 11.52 -12.20
N GLU A 554 -11.15 12.85 -12.16
CA GLU A 554 -11.81 13.74 -11.18
C GLU A 554 -11.65 13.32 -9.71
N PHE A 555 -10.58 12.56 -9.43
CA PHE A 555 -10.23 12.04 -8.12
C PHE A 555 -11.28 11.07 -7.53
N GLU A 556 -12.08 10.42 -8.38
CA GLU A 556 -13.02 9.36 -7.95
C GLU A 556 -12.32 8.23 -7.15
N PRO A 557 -11.12 7.73 -7.54
CA PRO A 557 -10.43 6.71 -6.74
C PRO A 557 -10.09 7.20 -5.33
N GLU A 558 -9.72 8.47 -5.18
CA GLU A 558 -9.35 9.05 -3.90
C GLU A 558 -10.56 9.28 -2.99
N ASP A 559 -11.66 9.79 -3.55
CA ASP A 559 -12.91 9.95 -2.81
C ASP A 559 -13.44 8.60 -2.31
N ALA A 560 -13.34 7.55 -3.14
CA ALA A 560 -13.69 6.19 -2.77
C ALA A 560 -12.82 5.64 -1.63
N ARG A 561 -11.51 5.93 -1.61
CA ARG A 561 -10.61 5.56 -0.50
C ARG A 561 -10.99 6.27 0.79
N MET A 562 -11.22 7.58 0.73
CA MET A 562 -11.65 8.37 1.89
C MET A 562 -13.00 7.88 2.45
N ALA A 563 -13.98 7.65 1.58
CA ALA A 563 -15.29 7.11 1.97
C ALA A 563 -15.19 5.70 2.57
N ARG A 564 -14.32 4.83 2.01
CA ARG A 564 -14.06 3.49 2.57
C ARG A 564 -13.48 3.59 3.98
N ALA A 565 -12.48 4.45 4.20
CA ALA A 565 -11.88 4.65 5.50
C ALA A 565 -12.92 5.12 6.52
N GLU A 566 -13.71 6.15 6.21
CA GLU A 566 -14.78 6.64 7.09
C GLU A 566 -15.84 5.57 7.36
N GLY A 567 -16.20 4.78 6.34
CA GLY A 567 -17.16 3.68 6.43
C GLY A 567 -16.78 2.61 7.46
N LEU A 568 -15.49 2.46 7.78
CA LEU A 568 -15.01 1.52 8.81
C LEU A 568 -15.50 1.90 10.22
N LEU A 569 -15.80 3.18 10.47
CA LEU A 569 -16.39 3.62 11.74
C LEU A 569 -17.83 3.10 11.91
N GLN A 570 -18.47 2.68 10.82
CA GLN A 570 -19.85 2.21 10.76
C GLN A 570 -19.96 0.72 10.41
N ILE A 571 -18.90 -0.08 10.61
CA ILE A 571 -18.93 -1.53 10.39
C ILE A 571 -20.17 -2.12 11.08
N PRO A 572 -21.02 -2.90 10.37
CA PRO A 572 -22.24 -3.45 10.97
C PRO A 572 -21.93 -4.55 11.98
N GLU A 573 -22.93 -4.90 12.79
CA GLU A 573 -22.86 -6.03 13.72
C GLU A 573 -22.40 -7.33 13.04
N ALA A 574 -21.46 -8.01 13.68
CA ALA A 574 -20.87 -9.24 13.19
C ALA A 574 -21.83 -10.43 13.30
N GLN A 575 -21.80 -11.31 12.30
CA GLN A 575 -22.61 -12.54 12.27
C GLN A 575 -21.70 -13.75 12.11
N PRO A 576 -21.94 -14.86 12.84
CA PRO A 576 -21.13 -16.06 12.69
C PRO A 576 -21.09 -16.57 11.25
N VAL A 577 -19.91 -16.96 10.77
CA VAL A 577 -19.75 -17.60 9.45
C VAL A 577 -20.55 -18.90 9.36
N LYS A 578 -20.76 -19.42 8.15
CA LYS A 578 -21.44 -20.71 7.96
C LYS A 578 -20.69 -21.82 8.72
N LEU A 579 -21.43 -22.62 9.50
CA LEU A 579 -20.89 -23.83 10.13
C LEU A 579 -21.06 -25.01 9.19
N TYR A 580 -19.96 -25.40 8.53
CA TYR A 580 -19.91 -26.53 7.61
C TYR A 580 -20.04 -27.89 8.31
N THR A 581 -20.65 -28.87 7.65
CA THR A 581 -20.56 -30.29 8.07
C THR A 581 -19.21 -30.90 7.67
N ASP A 582 -18.86 -32.06 8.23
CA ASP A 582 -17.62 -32.75 7.87
C ASP A 582 -17.59 -33.13 6.38
N GLU A 583 -18.73 -33.47 5.78
CA GLU A 583 -18.85 -33.73 4.34
C GLU A 583 -18.63 -32.47 3.51
N GLU A 584 -19.20 -31.33 3.93
CA GLU A 584 -19.00 -30.05 3.24
C GLU A 584 -17.53 -29.59 3.33
N LEU A 585 -16.89 -29.77 4.49
CA LEU A 585 -15.46 -29.48 4.67
C LEU A 585 -14.60 -30.32 3.73
N LEU A 586 -14.87 -31.63 3.65
CA LEU A 586 -14.15 -32.52 2.74
C LEU A 586 -14.32 -32.08 1.28
N GLN A 587 -15.54 -31.69 0.89
CA GLN A 587 -15.82 -31.23 -0.46
C GLN A 587 -15.07 -29.93 -0.78
N LEU A 588 -15.12 -28.93 0.11
CA LEU A 588 -14.39 -27.67 -0.05
C LEU A 588 -12.89 -27.88 -0.26
N ILE A 589 -12.28 -28.75 0.55
CA ILE A 589 -10.85 -29.04 0.45
C ILE A 589 -10.54 -29.81 -0.84
N THR A 590 -11.38 -30.76 -1.23
CA THR A 590 -11.22 -31.52 -2.48
C THR A 590 -11.30 -30.60 -3.69
N ASP A 591 -12.28 -29.70 -3.72
CA ASP A 591 -12.45 -28.72 -4.79
C ASP A 591 -11.29 -27.73 -4.81
N GLY A 592 -10.84 -27.26 -3.64
CA GLY A 592 -9.65 -26.41 -3.52
C GLY A 592 -8.41 -27.05 -4.13
N LEU A 593 -8.13 -28.32 -3.79
CA LEU A 593 -7.02 -29.07 -4.36
C LEU A 593 -7.17 -29.29 -5.87
N ALA A 594 -8.39 -29.57 -6.36
CA ALA A 594 -8.67 -29.77 -7.78
C ALA A 594 -8.47 -28.48 -8.59
N ASN A 595 -8.82 -27.33 -8.01
CA ASN A 595 -8.77 -26.02 -8.64
C ASN A 595 -7.42 -25.31 -8.50
N LEU A 596 -6.44 -25.89 -7.80
CA LEU A 596 -5.07 -25.37 -7.77
C LEU A 596 -4.52 -25.20 -9.20
N GLN A 597 -4.05 -24.00 -9.49
CA GLN A 597 -3.41 -23.60 -10.74
C GLN A 597 -1.92 -23.35 -10.51
N ASP A 598 -1.08 -23.58 -11.52
CA ASP A 598 0.35 -23.29 -11.50
C ASP A 598 0.62 -21.79 -11.73
N LYS A 599 -0.05 -20.91 -10.98
CA LYS A 599 0.05 -19.45 -11.15
C LYS A 599 1.43 -18.85 -10.84
N SER A 600 2.41 -19.64 -10.39
CA SER A 600 3.74 -19.13 -10.02
C SER A 600 4.85 -20.15 -10.28
N GLY A 601 4.71 -20.90 -11.37
CA GLY A 601 5.71 -21.86 -11.81
C GLY A 601 5.14 -23.26 -12.09
N PRO A 602 5.64 -23.94 -13.14
CA PRO A 602 5.22 -25.30 -13.47
C PRO A 602 5.41 -26.28 -12.31
N GLY A 603 4.38 -27.08 -12.00
CA GLY A 603 4.46 -28.16 -11.01
C GLY A 603 4.23 -27.73 -9.55
N ARG A 604 3.99 -26.45 -9.27
CA ARG A 604 3.63 -25.96 -7.93
C ARG A 604 2.37 -26.63 -7.39
N SER A 605 1.30 -26.66 -8.18
CA SER A 605 0.03 -27.29 -7.82
C SER A 605 0.18 -28.78 -7.54
N GLU A 606 1.02 -29.48 -8.31
CA GLU A 606 1.33 -30.90 -8.08
C GLU A 606 2.12 -31.10 -6.78
N ALA A 607 3.10 -30.24 -6.50
CA ALA A 607 3.87 -30.28 -5.25
C ALA A 607 2.97 -30.06 -4.02
N ILE A 608 2.04 -29.10 -4.08
CA ILE A 608 1.05 -28.86 -3.01
C ILE A 608 0.17 -30.08 -2.81
N ARG A 609 -0.40 -30.64 -3.89
CA ARG A 609 -1.25 -31.85 -3.82
C ARG A 609 -0.50 -33.03 -3.22
N LYS A 610 0.74 -33.26 -3.67
CA LYS A 610 1.61 -34.32 -3.16
C LYS A 610 1.88 -34.13 -1.67
N ARG A 611 2.27 -32.94 -1.25
CA ARG A 611 2.52 -32.60 0.16
C ARG A 611 1.28 -32.80 1.02
N TYR A 612 0.10 -32.37 0.56
CA TYR A 612 -1.16 -32.61 1.26
C TYR A 612 -1.41 -34.10 1.45
N ALA A 613 -1.26 -34.91 0.38
CA ALA A 613 -1.45 -36.36 0.45
C ALA A 613 -0.43 -37.06 1.38
N GLU A 614 0.82 -36.60 1.39
CA GLU A 614 1.87 -37.11 2.29
C GLU A 614 1.62 -36.71 3.75
N THR A 615 1.08 -35.52 3.99
CA THR A 615 0.76 -35.01 5.33
C THR A 615 -0.48 -35.72 5.90
N TYR A 616 -1.45 -36.06 5.05
CA TYR A 616 -2.73 -36.69 5.41
C TYR A 616 -3.00 -38.02 4.68
N PRO A 617 -2.18 -39.06 4.93
CA PRO A 617 -2.32 -40.35 4.24
C PRO A 617 -3.58 -41.12 4.68
N ASP A 618 -4.21 -40.72 5.78
CA ASP A 618 -5.48 -41.28 6.28
C ASP A 618 -6.71 -40.77 5.52
N GLY A 619 -6.52 -39.81 4.60
CA GLY A 619 -7.59 -39.18 3.83
C GLY A 619 -8.55 -38.33 4.68
N LYS A 620 -8.20 -38.04 5.93
CA LYS A 620 -9.04 -37.25 6.83
C LYS A 620 -8.61 -35.78 6.79
N PRO A 621 -9.53 -34.86 6.46
CA PRO A 621 -9.26 -33.43 6.54
C PRO A 621 -8.65 -33.02 7.88
N PRO A 622 -7.79 -31.98 7.91
CA PRO A 622 -7.21 -31.46 9.15
C PRO A 622 -8.16 -30.57 9.95
N ILE A 623 -9.43 -30.46 9.54
CA ILE A 623 -10.49 -29.73 10.23
C ILE A 623 -11.71 -30.64 10.30
N ARG A 624 -12.41 -30.60 11.43
CA ARG A 624 -13.72 -31.26 11.61
C ARG A 624 -14.63 -30.41 12.45
N ARG A 625 -15.93 -30.62 12.32
CA ARG A 625 -16.93 -29.98 13.16
C ARG A 625 -16.87 -30.53 14.59
N ALA A 626 -16.94 -29.63 15.57
CA ALA A 626 -17.02 -29.95 16.98
C ALA A 626 -18.11 -29.10 17.65
N GLY A 627 -19.33 -29.66 17.74
CA GLY A 627 -20.48 -28.95 18.29
C GLY A 627 -20.92 -27.77 17.40
N ASP A 628 -20.82 -26.56 17.94
CA ASP A 628 -21.11 -25.28 17.29
C ASP A 628 -19.85 -24.57 16.74
N ALA A 629 -18.69 -25.23 16.83
CA ALA A 629 -17.40 -24.74 16.35
C ALA A 629 -16.63 -25.87 15.62
N TYR A 630 -15.30 -25.76 15.58
CA TYR A 630 -14.41 -26.69 14.90
C TYR A 630 -13.35 -27.27 15.85
N GLU A 631 -12.77 -28.38 15.44
CA GLU A 631 -11.45 -28.80 15.88
C GLU A 631 -10.56 -28.85 14.64
N ALA A 632 -9.29 -28.48 14.80
CA ALA A 632 -8.27 -28.57 13.76
C ALA A 632 -7.04 -29.32 14.26
N ARG A 633 -6.20 -29.78 13.34
CA ARG A 633 -4.89 -30.39 13.63
C ARG A 633 -3.85 -29.88 12.64
N GLN A 634 -2.58 -29.97 13.03
CA GLN A 634 -1.45 -29.78 12.13
C GLN A 634 -0.78 -31.13 11.86
N GLY A 635 -0.71 -31.51 10.59
CA GLY A 635 -0.29 -32.85 10.18
C GLY A 635 -0.99 -33.96 10.96
N GLN A 636 -0.23 -34.96 11.39
CA GLN A 636 -0.74 -36.07 12.21
C GLN A 636 -0.69 -35.77 13.72
N GLY A 637 -0.60 -34.48 14.10
CA GLY A 637 -0.61 -34.02 15.49
C GLY A 637 -1.98 -34.15 16.17
N PRO A 638 -2.07 -33.74 17.46
CA PRO A 638 -3.33 -33.74 18.20
C PRO A 638 -4.34 -32.74 17.61
N TRP A 639 -5.62 -33.03 17.83
CA TRP A 639 -6.70 -32.08 17.56
C TRP A 639 -6.72 -31.00 18.66
N PHE A 640 -6.94 -29.75 18.25
CA PHE A 640 -7.12 -28.61 19.12
C PHE A 640 -8.40 -27.83 18.74
N PRO A 641 -9.01 -27.09 19.68
CA PRO A 641 -10.19 -26.28 19.39
C PRO A 641 -9.89 -25.18 18.38
N ALA A 642 -10.79 -24.98 17.42
CA ALA A 642 -10.81 -23.84 16.52
C ALA A 642 -12.17 -23.15 16.60
N GLU A 643 -12.17 -21.82 16.56
CA GLU A 643 -13.39 -21.05 16.77
C GLU A 643 -14.31 -21.09 15.55
N ARG A 644 -15.56 -20.68 15.71
CA ARG A 644 -16.44 -20.30 14.60
C ARG A 644 -16.45 -18.77 14.53
N PRO A 645 -15.66 -18.16 13.61
CA PRO A 645 -15.55 -16.72 13.53
C PRO A 645 -16.88 -16.03 13.21
N ARG A 646 -16.93 -14.73 13.47
CA ARG A 646 -18.04 -13.84 13.07
C ARG A 646 -17.58 -12.58 12.33
N HIS A 647 -16.28 -12.50 12.09
CA HIS A 647 -15.58 -11.31 11.65
C HIS A 647 -15.91 -10.98 10.20
N LYS A 648 -15.65 -9.74 9.79
CA LYS A 648 -15.67 -9.29 8.40
C LYS A 648 -14.26 -8.89 8.00
N VAL A 649 -13.85 -9.21 6.79
CA VAL A 649 -12.59 -8.73 6.24
C VAL A 649 -12.71 -7.23 6.00
N VAL A 650 -11.72 -6.50 6.49
CA VAL A 650 -11.49 -5.09 6.18
C VAL A 650 -10.06 -4.97 5.68
N GLY A 651 -9.83 -4.09 4.72
CA GLY A 651 -8.52 -3.88 4.10
C GLY A 651 -8.55 -2.91 2.93
N GLY A 652 -7.44 -2.81 2.19
CA GLY A 652 -7.25 -1.82 1.14
C GLY A 652 -7.12 -0.43 1.73
N PHE A 653 -6.23 -0.28 2.71
CA PHE A 653 -6.10 0.94 3.51
C PHE A 653 -5.19 2.01 2.87
N ASP A 654 -5.15 2.09 1.54
CA ASP A 654 -4.53 3.22 0.85
C ASP A 654 -5.16 4.52 1.33
N LEU A 655 -4.34 5.36 1.97
CA LEU A 655 -4.82 6.52 2.67
C LEU A 655 -4.23 7.77 2.02
N MET A 656 -5.10 8.64 1.51
CA MET A 656 -4.75 10.02 1.16
C MET A 656 -3.64 10.13 0.10
N GLN A 657 -3.56 9.22 -0.88
CA GLN A 657 -2.44 9.22 -1.85
C GLN A 657 -2.34 10.55 -2.60
N ALA A 658 -3.48 11.15 -2.96
CA ALA A 658 -3.51 12.42 -3.67
C ALA A 658 -3.10 13.64 -2.83
N VAL A 659 -2.98 13.52 -1.50
CA VAL A 659 -2.68 14.68 -0.64
C VAL A 659 -1.33 15.33 -0.98
N ILE A 660 -0.41 14.58 -1.59
CA ILE A 660 0.87 15.13 -2.02
C ILE A 660 0.74 16.19 -3.13
N LEU A 661 -0.32 16.12 -3.95
CA LEU A 661 -0.59 17.12 -4.99
C LEU A 661 -0.84 18.50 -4.39
N CYS A 662 -1.28 18.60 -3.13
CA CYS A 662 -1.40 19.88 -2.42
C CYS A 662 -0.07 20.63 -2.28
N THR A 663 1.06 19.94 -2.39
CA THR A 663 2.39 20.57 -2.47
C THR A 663 2.92 20.62 -3.90
N THR A 664 2.76 19.54 -4.68
CA THR A 664 3.49 19.37 -5.94
C THR A 664 2.74 19.86 -7.18
N ALA A 665 1.41 19.92 -7.12
CA ALA A 665 0.54 20.35 -8.23
C ALA A 665 -0.69 21.13 -7.69
N PRO A 666 -0.47 22.27 -6.99
CA PRO A 666 -1.55 23.04 -6.35
C PRO A 666 -2.61 23.56 -7.33
N GLU A 667 -2.29 23.70 -8.61
CA GLU A 667 -3.25 24.02 -9.67
C GLU A 667 -4.29 22.91 -9.93
N LEU A 668 -3.96 21.66 -9.58
CA LEU A 668 -4.88 20.52 -9.67
C LEU A 668 -5.61 20.28 -8.35
N LEU A 669 -4.91 20.47 -7.23
CA LEU A 669 -5.42 20.25 -5.88
C LEU A 669 -4.79 21.21 -4.86
N ASP A 670 -5.56 22.14 -4.28
CA ASP A 670 -5.07 23.10 -3.28
C ASP A 670 -5.76 22.90 -1.92
N CYS A 671 -5.03 22.36 -0.94
CA CYS A 671 -5.57 22.03 0.39
C CYS A 671 -5.87 23.25 1.30
N SER A 672 -5.70 24.49 0.86
CA SER A 672 -5.86 25.68 1.72
C SER A 672 -7.25 25.80 2.37
N TRP A 673 -8.35 25.64 1.61
CA TRP A 673 -9.70 25.58 2.19
C TRP A 673 -9.93 24.31 3.03
N ALA A 674 -9.40 23.18 2.58
CA ALA A 674 -9.54 21.91 3.30
C ALA A 674 -8.93 21.99 4.71
N ALA A 675 -7.78 22.66 4.85
CA ALA A 675 -7.10 22.88 6.13
C ALA A 675 -7.91 23.75 7.11
N ILE A 676 -8.71 24.69 6.59
CA ILE A 676 -9.63 25.52 7.37
C ILE A 676 -10.80 24.66 7.90
N GLY A 677 -11.36 23.79 7.07
CA GLY A 677 -12.41 22.84 7.44
C GLY A 677 -13.83 23.41 7.42
N CYS A 678 -14.77 22.70 8.04
CA CYS A 678 -16.20 23.01 8.00
C CYS A 678 -16.66 24.08 8.99
N ALA A 679 -15.83 24.42 9.97
CA ALA A 679 -16.25 25.31 11.05
C ALA A 679 -16.60 26.74 10.60
N PRO A 680 -15.86 27.41 9.69
CA PRO A 680 -16.26 28.74 9.22
C PRO A 680 -17.55 28.79 8.39
N PRO A 681 -17.80 27.87 7.43
CA PRO A 681 -19.05 27.87 6.67
C PRO A 681 -20.29 27.44 7.46
N ASP A 682 -20.15 26.78 8.61
CA ASP A 682 -21.23 26.41 9.55
C ASP A 682 -21.64 27.63 10.42
N LEU A 683 -22.23 28.63 9.77
CA LEU A 683 -22.58 29.93 10.35
C LEU A 683 -23.65 29.84 11.45
N ASP A 684 -24.54 28.86 11.38
CA ASP A 684 -25.58 28.63 12.39
C ASP A 684 -25.14 27.69 13.53
N GLN A 685 -23.95 27.09 13.41
CA GLN A 685 -23.35 26.16 14.37
C GLN A 685 -24.17 24.89 14.60
N SER A 686 -24.94 24.46 13.60
CA SER A 686 -25.69 23.20 13.63
C SER A 686 -24.77 21.97 13.55
N GLY A 687 -23.54 22.15 13.06
CA GLY A 687 -22.57 21.09 12.82
C GLY A 687 -22.64 20.50 11.41
N THR A 688 -23.49 21.04 10.54
CA THR A 688 -23.58 20.66 9.12
C THR A 688 -23.81 21.91 8.29
N VAL A 689 -23.00 22.12 7.26
CA VAL A 689 -23.18 23.26 6.36
C VAL A 689 -24.34 22.98 5.41
N ASP A 690 -25.44 23.73 5.53
CA ASP A 690 -26.64 23.52 4.74
C ASP A 690 -27.25 24.81 4.14
N ALA A 691 -28.52 24.72 3.73
CA ALA A 691 -29.24 25.84 3.12
C ALA A 691 -29.48 27.01 4.08
N ALA A 692 -29.52 26.77 5.40
CA ALA A 692 -29.61 27.81 6.42
C ALA A 692 -28.31 28.63 6.47
N ASP A 693 -27.15 27.98 6.44
CA ASP A 693 -25.86 28.65 6.37
C ASP A 693 -25.70 29.46 5.10
N LEU A 694 -26.08 28.90 3.95
CA LEU A 694 -26.05 29.63 2.69
C LEU A 694 -26.92 30.90 2.75
N ALA A 695 -28.09 30.84 3.39
CA ALA A 695 -28.95 32.01 3.54
C ALA A 695 -28.36 33.07 4.47
N LEU A 696 -27.70 32.65 5.56
CA LEU A 696 -26.97 33.55 6.46
C LEU A 696 -25.79 34.21 5.73
N PHE A 697 -25.05 33.40 4.97
CA PHE A 697 -23.93 33.83 4.16
C PHE A 697 -24.36 34.89 3.14
N GLU A 698 -25.37 34.61 2.32
CA GLU A 698 -25.83 35.56 1.29
C GLU A 698 -26.38 36.86 1.88
N THR A 699 -27.02 36.77 3.05
CA THR A 699 -27.53 37.94 3.78
C THR A 699 -26.39 38.84 4.23
N ALA A 700 -25.36 38.28 4.87
CA ALA A 700 -24.19 39.02 5.32
C ALA A 700 -23.36 39.51 4.13
N PHE A 701 -23.16 38.67 3.10
CA PHE A 701 -22.41 39.04 1.90
C PHE A 701 -23.01 40.26 1.21
N THR A 702 -24.32 40.24 1.00
CA THR A 702 -25.05 41.39 0.42
C THR A 702 -25.00 42.61 1.33
N GLY A 703 -24.96 42.42 2.65
CA GLY A 703 -24.92 43.49 3.65
C GLY A 703 -23.60 44.26 3.65
N TYR A 704 -22.46 43.57 3.52
CA TYR A 704 -21.13 44.19 3.48
C TYR A 704 -20.71 44.61 2.06
N GLY A 705 -21.08 43.82 1.05
CA GLY A 705 -20.78 44.05 -0.36
C GLY A 705 -19.46 43.43 -0.81
N ASP A 706 -19.39 43.14 -2.12
CA ASP A 706 -18.19 42.62 -2.80
C ASP A 706 -17.01 43.59 -2.69
N GLY A 707 -15.83 43.06 -2.35
CA GLY A 707 -14.60 43.80 -2.08
C GLY A 707 -14.54 44.50 -0.71
N ALA A 708 -15.46 44.19 0.21
CA ALA A 708 -15.41 44.74 1.56
C ALA A 708 -14.17 44.24 2.32
N THR A 709 -13.49 45.14 3.04
CA THR A 709 -12.42 44.75 3.97
C THR A 709 -13.02 44.09 5.21
N CYS A 710 -12.57 42.87 5.51
CA CYS A 710 -13.04 42.07 6.63
C CYS A 710 -11.94 41.99 7.70
N ASP A 711 -12.27 42.42 8.92
CA ASP A 711 -11.33 42.50 10.03
C ASP A 711 -12.02 42.22 11.37
N GLU A 712 -11.25 42.17 12.45
CA GLU A 712 -11.83 41.97 13.79
C GLU A 712 -12.89 43.02 14.16
N ALA A 713 -12.81 44.24 13.63
CA ALA A 713 -13.71 45.34 13.99
C ALA A 713 -15.12 45.17 13.39
N ASN A 714 -15.24 44.51 12.24
CA ASN A 714 -16.53 44.10 11.68
C ASN A 714 -16.82 42.59 11.86
N GLY A 715 -16.04 41.91 12.71
CA GLY A 715 -16.18 40.49 12.98
C GLY A 715 -15.96 39.63 11.73
N HIS A 716 -14.95 39.97 10.92
CA HIS A 716 -14.64 39.34 9.64
C HIS A 716 -15.84 39.34 8.69
N CYS A 717 -16.42 40.54 8.50
CA CYS A 717 -17.66 40.75 7.77
C CYS A 717 -18.83 39.91 8.30
N GLY A 718 -18.93 39.73 9.62
CA GLY A 718 -19.93 38.85 10.24
C GLY A 718 -19.64 37.36 10.05
N GLY A 719 -18.38 36.99 9.80
CA GLY A 719 -17.91 35.61 9.64
C GLY A 719 -18.00 35.05 8.23
N VAL A 720 -18.30 35.87 7.20
CA VAL A 720 -18.43 35.41 5.81
C VAL A 720 -17.18 35.58 4.95
N ASP A 721 -16.11 36.15 5.52
CA ASP A 721 -14.74 36.01 5.02
C ASP A 721 -14.23 34.62 5.41
N LEU A 722 -14.67 33.61 4.67
CA LEU A 722 -14.51 32.20 4.99
C LEU A 722 -13.08 31.73 4.78
N ASP A 723 -12.40 32.28 3.77
CA ASP A 723 -11.01 31.94 3.46
C ASP A 723 -9.99 32.75 4.28
N ALA A 724 -10.48 33.70 5.10
CA ALA A 724 -9.71 34.58 5.95
C ALA A 724 -8.69 35.44 5.17
N SER A 725 -8.97 35.76 3.91
CA SER A 725 -8.17 36.66 3.09
C SER A 725 -8.24 38.12 3.57
N GLY A 726 -9.25 38.44 4.39
CA GLY A 726 -9.53 39.80 4.84
C GLY A 726 -10.27 40.64 3.81
N THR A 727 -10.74 40.02 2.71
CA THR A 727 -11.54 40.67 1.68
C THR A 727 -12.69 39.77 1.29
N LEU A 728 -13.91 40.31 1.34
CA LEU A 728 -15.09 39.57 0.92
C LEU A 728 -15.23 39.52 -0.59
N ASP A 729 -15.13 38.35 -1.21
CA ASP A 729 -15.13 38.24 -2.68
C ASP A 729 -15.75 36.94 -3.25
N ALA A 730 -15.53 36.67 -4.54
CA ALA A 730 -16.06 35.48 -5.21
C ALA A 730 -15.50 34.16 -4.67
N SER A 731 -14.29 34.18 -4.09
CA SER A 731 -13.63 33.01 -3.49
C SER A 731 -14.42 32.53 -2.27
N ASP A 732 -14.93 33.43 -1.41
CA ASP A 732 -15.80 33.08 -0.29
C ASP A 732 -17.09 32.40 -0.74
N ARG A 733 -17.70 32.89 -1.82
CA ARG A 733 -18.91 32.27 -2.41
C ARG A 733 -18.62 30.86 -2.93
N ALA A 734 -17.47 30.68 -3.58
CA ALA A 734 -17.03 29.39 -4.07
C ALA A 734 -16.72 28.43 -2.89
N PHE A 735 -16.12 28.92 -1.81
CA PHE A 735 -15.89 28.14 -0.60
C PHE A 735 -17.21 27.71 0.05
N MET A 736 -18.15 28.64 0.29
CA MET A 736 -19.49 28.30 0.81
C MET A 736 -20.19 27.24 -0.06
N THR A 737 -20.05 27.32 -1.38
CA THR A 737 -20.61 26.33 -2.31
C THR A 737 -19.94 24.96 -2.18
N ALA A 738 -18.61 24.92 -2.07
CA ALA A 738 -17.85 23.69 -1.89
C ALA A 738 -18.12 23.03 -0.53
N ALA A 739 -18.41 23.82 0.49
CA ALA A 739 -18.65 23.36 1.85
C ALA A 739 -20.05 22.76 2.09
N GLN A 740 -21.00 22.95 1.17
CA GLN A 740 -22.35 22.40 1.32
C GLN A 740 -22.34 20.89 1.58
N GLY A 741 -23.00 20.47 2.65
CA GLY A 741 -23.10 19.07 3.10
C GLY A 741 -21.92 18.58 3.94
N CYS A 742 -20.92 19.42 4.21
CA CYS A 742 -19.79 19.03 5.04
C CYS A 742 -20.19 19.03 6.54
N VAL A 743 -19.56 18.15 7.34
CA VAL A 743 -19.99 17.83 8.71
C VAL A 743 -18.83 17.93 9.68
N ARG A 744 -19.06 18.61 10.82
CA ARG A 744 -18.07 18.85 11.89
C ARG A 744 -17.90 17.68 12.85
#